data_AF-A0A674IVM1-F1
#
_entry.id   AF-A0A674IVM1-F1
#
_cell.length_a   1.000
_cell.length_b   1.000
_cell.length_c   1.000
_cell.angle_alpha   90.00
_cell.angle_beta   90.00
_cell.angle_gamma   90.00
#
_symmetry.space_group_name_H-M   'P 1'
#
loop_
_entity.id
_entity.type
_entity.pdbx_description
1 polymer ?
#
loop_
_entity_poly.entity_id
_entity_poly.type
_entity_poly.pdbx_seq_one_letter_code
_entity_poly.pdbx_strand_id
1 'polypeptide(L)'
;MAAELLRRGAAAACGLSPAESPGRRRRRWAGREEEDPAVLTLTHFSRPPFLSFGSLRPGASCTRLLAVDNPNPEEADVVIDRFPAPSTGFSLERRRFLIQSGERIFISITWTPLEEGKVRELVTFIVNGIVKHQAVLLGVAEQPLKKKVRNSLWDAIKKKNTSEGSLKTLRQAVLVIQRHYRAYCMKKEQRTFYLKTKAAALVLQAAFRGMRVRKQLWELNEAATIIQATYKSYVVKTKYAELKAMTIMVQRRYRAVVQAKYQKQEYLSLKNAVVKIQAIYRGIKVRRQIHCMHQAAISIQAMFKMHRINIRYRAVKLAATVIQIRYRAFCQGRVERKKYLMLQRSSLVLQAAYRGMKVRRKVRIMHQSATIIQSYYQMHRQQKAFKKLSMVTKQIQQWYRACKERNVQVHKYRIMKRAILCIQAAFRGMKTRRHLKMMHVAAAFLQRRVRSFLKRKKYISLRTAAVMIQRKYRATAHAKQQHQEYLHLRKAAVTIQSAYRGFVVRKKMQQMHRAATVIQAALRMYRMCISYQSVKFASITIQQHYQAYKEGKLQQYSSMKKAATCIQRRRFKTFKERQRYLSLKAAAVVLQRRYRALILVRWHTQEYLSFRRAVIRIQSLYRGIQTRRNIQHMHLILDQKQKKRLLCFSAAAYHHLSAIKIQRAFRIHLVLKHAQMQISSVLCIQRWFRARLQQQKSLQDHQKIIKIQRMVRRWLKQRNEAATTIQRAVRKFLFYKQRRKLKNGIIKFQALWRGYSWRKKNDTAKTKALRRSLEMANKESKEENKLCNRTAVAIDYLLKYKHISYILAALKHLEVVTRLSPLCCENMAQSGAIFTIFILIRNCNRSIPCMEVIKYSVQVLLNVSKYERTTQAVYEVENSVDTLLDLLQMYREKAGDKTSEKGGSIFTKTCCLLAILLKDSKRASDIRSTSRAASRIHSLYRLTARKHKMDAERTLSKHKMHTSMSGSFFVPVTPVRTKVVSRIKPDWVLRKDNMQEIVDPLQAIRMVMDTLGTAYH
;
A
#
# COMPACT_ATOMS: atom_id res chain seq x y z
N MET A 1 1.97 11.41 -25.25
CA MET A 1 1.78 11.46 -26.72
C MET A 1 2.90 10.65 -27.40
N ALA A 2 2.91 10.61 -28.74
CA ALA A 2 3.90 10.01 -29.65
C ALA A 2 5.29 9.69 -29.03
N ALA A 3 5.89 8.50 -29.17
CA ALA A 3 5.57 7.32 -30.00
C ALA A 3 5.59 7.52 -31.53
N GLU A 4 6.77 7.41 -32.14
CA GLU A 4 7.02 6.48 -33.26
C GLU A 4 8.52 6.13 -33.36
N LEU A 5 8.82 4.90 -33.79
CA LEU A 5 10.18 4.36 -33.96
C LEU A 5 10.17 3.28 -35.05
N LEU A 6 11.35 2.99 -35.61
CA LEU A 6 11.65 2.01 -36.66
C LEU A 6 11.17 2.36 -38.09
N ARG A 7 12.14 2.65 -38.97
CA ARG A 7 12.05 2.25 -40.39
C ARG A 7 13.13 1.21 -40.71
N ARG A 8 12.71 0.12 -41.35
CA ARG A 8 13.58 -0.74 -42.16
C ARG A 8 13.66 -0.17 -43.57
N GLY A 9 14.75 -0.41 -44.27
CA GLY A 9 14.85 -0.17 -45.71
C GLY A 9 15.89 -1.11 -46.33
N ALA A 10 15.45 -2.03 -47.18
CA ALA A 10 16.34 -2.94 -47.91
C ALA A 10 15.71 -3.35 -49.25
N ALA A 11 16.57 -3.51 -50.25
CA ALA A 11 16.34 -4.05 -51.60
C ALA A 11 15.56 -3.19 -52.63
N ALA A 12 16.32 -2.85 -53.68
CA ALA A 12 15.97 -2.94 -55.11
C ALA A 12 14.96 -1.97 -55.77
N ALA A 13 15.50 -1.19 -56.73
CA ALA A 13 14.87 -0.85 -58.01
C ALA A 13 15.98 -0.70 -59.07
N CYS A 14 15.68 -0.94 -60.36
CA CYS A 14 16.65 -0.82 -61.46
C CYS A 14 16.42 0.48 -62.25
N GLY A 15 17.51 1.09 -62.74
CA GLY A 15 17.49 2.02 -63.88
C GLY A 15 17.74 1.28 -65.20
N LEU A 16 17.38 1.88 -66.35
CA LEU A 16 17.37 1.21 -67.65
C LEU A 16 18.13 2.01 -68.72
N SER A 17 19.07 1.34 -69.41
CA SER A 17 19.36 1.49 -70.85
C SER A 17 19.94 2.84 -71.35
N PRO A 18 20.41 2.95 -72.62
CA PRO A 18 20.38 1.99 -73.73
C PRO A 18 21.73 1.64 -74.39
N ALA A 19 21.64 0.73 -75.38
CA ALA A 19 22.46 0.52 -76.60
C ALA A 19 23.93 1.02 -76.64
N GLU A 20 24.91 0.23 -77.10
CA GLU A 20 24.96 -0.26 -78.49
C GLU A 20 25.71 -1.59 -78.72
N SER A 21 25.59 -2.12 -79.94
CA SER A 21 26.40 -3.20 -80.54
C SER A 21 26.12 -3.21 -82.05
N PRO A 22 27.14 -3.19 -82.93
CA PRO A 22 27.76 -4.46 -83.33
C PRO A 22 29.26 -4.39 -83.70
N GLY A 23 29.99 -5.52 -83.54
CA GLY A 23 31.41 -5.60 -83.90
C GLY A 23 31.94 -7.01 -84.18
N ARG A 24 31.59 -7.60 -85.34
CA ARG A 24 32.27 -8.82 -85.82
C ARG A 24 33.62 -8.47 -86.44
N ARG A 25 34.73 -9.02 -85.93
CA ARG A 25 35.92 -9.31 -86.76
C ARG A 25 36.74 -10.48 -86.20
N ARG A 26 37.05 -11.46 -87.08
CA ARG A 26 38.15 -12.41 -86.90
C ARG A 26 39.45 -11.69 -87.23
N ARG A 27 40.54 -11.92 -86.48
CA ARG A 27 41.79 -12.52 -87.00
C ARG A 27 42.92 -12.58 -85.94
N ARG A 28 43.61 -13.73 -85.94
CA ARG A 28 45.08 -13.92 -85.89
C ARG A 28 45.88 -13.36 -84.70
N TRP A 29 46.57 -14.26 -84.00
CA TRP A 29 47.69 -13.93 -83.10
C TRP A 29 48.94 -13.50 -83.88
N ALA A 30 49.74 -12.56 -83.36
CA ALA A 30 51.20 -12.49 -83.53
C ALA A 30 51.80 -11.33 -82.69
N GLY A 31 52.72 -11.63 -81.78
CA GLY A 31 53.53 -10.63 -81.04
C GLY A 31 52.81 -9.91 -79.89
N ARG A 32 53.52 -9.44 -78.84
CA ARG A 32 54.94 -9.65 -78.51
C ARG A 32 55.17 -9.41 -76.99
N GLU A 33 56.08 -10.18 -76.40
CA GLU A 33 56.83 -9.96 -75.13
C GLU A 33 56.14 -9.18 -73.98
N GLU A 34 55.50 -9.93 -73.07
CA GLU A 34 55.70 -9.81 -71.62
C GLU A 34 55.37 -11.20 -71.01
N GLU A 35 56.40 -12.03 -70.74
CA GLU A 35 56.20 -13.39 -70.17
C GLU A 35 56.03 -13.31 -68.65
N ASP A 36 54.78 -13.13 -68.22
CA ASP A 36 54.36 -13.21 -66.81
C ASP A 36 54.83 -14.55 -66.19
N PRO A 37 55.70 -14.56 -65.16
CA PRO A 37 56.36 -15.77 -64.69
C PRO A 37 55.36 -16.73 -64.03
N ALA A 38 55.48 -18.03 -64.33
CA ALA A 38 54.54 -19.03 -63.85
C ALA A 38 54.53 -19.11 -62.32
N VAL A 39 53.38 -18.79 -61.69
CA VAL A 39 53.24 -18.69 -60.23
C VAL A 39 52.65 -19.98 -59.62
N LEU A 40 53.32 -20.50 -58.59
CA LEU A 40 52.83 -21.53 -57.68
C LEU A 40 52.41 -20.89 -56.35
N THR A 41 51.10 -20.66 -56.19
CA THR A 41 50.52 -20.12 -54.95
C THR A 41 50.31 -21.24 -53.92
N LEU A 42 50.81 -21.08 -52.70
CA LEU A 42 50.79 -22.10 -51.63
C LEU A 42 49.44 -22.21 -50.89
N THR A 43 48.31 -22.12 -51.60
CA THR A 43 46.97 -22.27 -51.01
C THR A 43 46.38 -23.67 -51.22
N HIS A 44 45.58 -24.14 -50.25
CA HIS A 44 44.87 -25.41 -50.39
C HIS A 44 44.02 -25.43 -51.68
N PHE A 45 44.21 -26.47 -52.49
CA PHE A 45 43.59 -26.65 -53.83
C PHE A 45 44.08 -25.71 -54.94
N SER A 46 45.27 -25.12 -54.82
CA SER A 46 45.99 -24.47 -55.93
C SER A 46 46.06 -25.36 -57.17
N ARG A 47 45.84 -24.81 -58.37
CA ARG A 47 46.11 -25.52 -59.63
C ARG A 47 47.62 -25.56 -59.89
N PRO A 48 48.19 -26.68 -60.37
CA PRO A 48 49.61 -26.73 -60.72
C PRO A 48 49.89 -25.83 -61.93
N PRO A 49 50.90 -24.93 -61.86
CA PRO A 49 51.32 -24.13 -63.01
C PRO A 49 52.07 -24.99 -64.05
N PHE A 50 52.14 -24.48 -65.27
CA PHE A 50 52.89 -25.07 -66.37
C PHE A 50 54.09 -24.18 -66.71
N LEU A 51 55.29 -24.76 -66.75
CA LEU A 51 56.52 -24.08 -67.16
C LEU A 51 56.99 -24.69 -68.49
N SER A 52 56.95 -23.91 -69.56
CA SER A 52 57.25 -24.37 -70.93
C SER A 52 58.59 -23.81 -71.43
N PHE A 53 59.50 -24.70 -71.82
CA PHE A 53 60.85 -24.36 -72.31
C PHE A 53 60.92 -24.17 -73.84
N GLY A 54 59.79 -24.28 -74.54
CA GLY A 54 59.69 -24.13 -75.99
C GLY A 54 60.23 -25.35 -76.77
N SER A 55 60.71 -25.08 -77.98
CA SER A 55 61.41 -26.04 -78.82
C SER A 55 62.90 -25.74 -78.83
N LEU A 56 63.72 -26.69 -78.38
CA LEU A 56 65.18 -26.60 -78.33
C LEU A 56 65.82 -27.62 -79.28
N ARG A 57 67.14 -27.55 -79.45
CA ARG A 57 67.93 -28.63 -80.07
C ARG A 57 68.50 -29.52 -78.96
N PRO A 58 68.65 -30.84 -79.18
CA PRO A 58 69.43 -31.68 -78.27
C PRO A 58 70.81 -31.05 -78.01
N GLY A 59 71.25 -31.02 -76.75
CA GLY A 59 72.49 -30.40 -76.29
C GLY A 59 72.43 -28.89 -75.97
N ALA A 60 71.32 -28.19 -76.28
CA ALA A 60 71.18 -26.75 -75.95
C ALA A 60 70.40 -26.54 -74.64
N SER A 61 70.91 -25.69 -73.74
CA SER A 61 70.28 -25.39 -72.44
C SER A 61 69.35 -24.17 -72.48
N CYS A 62 68.30 -24.18 -71.65
CA CYS A 62 67.38 -23.06 -71.47
C CYS A 62 66.91 -22.97 -70.01
N THR A 63 67.02 -21.79 -69.41
CA THR A 63 66.57 -21.52 -68.03
C THR A 63 65.27 -20.72 -68.02
N ARG A 64 64.37 -21.07 -67.10
CA ARG A 64 63.16 -20.31 -66.80
C ARG A 64 62.94 -20.21 -65.30
N LEU A 65 62.34 -19.10 -64.86
CA LEU A 65 62.02 -18.84 -63.45
C LEU A 65 60.61 -19.33 -63.13
N LEU A 66 60.48 -20.06 -62.03
CA LEU A 66 59.21 -20.38 -61.39
C LEU A 66 59.05 -19.46 -60.17
N ALA A 67 57.93 -18.75 -60.05
CA ALA A 67 57.60 -17.98 -58.86
C ALA A 67 56.86 -18.85 -57.84
N VAL A 68 57.25 -18.84 -56.58
CA VAL A 68 56.54 -19.50 -55.48
C VAL A 68 56.09 -18.44 -54.48
N ASP A 69 54.81 -18.47 -54.12
CA ASP A 69 54.10 -17.36 -53.49
C ASP A 69 53.33 -17.85 -52.26
N ASN A 70 53.62 -17.30 -51.08
CA ASN A 70 53.01 -17.70 -49.81
C ASN A 70 52.01 -16.64 -49.29
N PRO A 71 50.73 -16.67 -49.70
CA PRO A 71 49.71 -15.75 -49.20
C PRO A 71 49.11 -16.18 -47.84
N ASN A 72 49.67 -17.19 -47.18
CA ASN A 72 49.22 -17.63 -45.86
C ASN A 72 49.87 -16.77 -44.76
N PRO A 73 49.21 -16.57 -43.60
CA PRO A 73 49.75 -15.74 -42.50
C PRO A 73 50.85 -16.43 -41.67
N GLU A 74 51.34 -17.59 -42.11
CA GLU A 74 52.35 -18.41 -41.45
C GLU A 74 53.55 -18.61 -42.39
N GLU A 75 54.76 -18.74 -41.83
CA GLU A 75 55.96 -19.02 -42.62
C GLU A 75 55.96 -20.46 -43.18
N ALA A 76 56.56 -20.62 -44.36
CA ALA A 76 56.50 -21.84 -45.17
C ALA A 76 57.90 -22.39 -45.43
N ASP A 77 58.25 -23.50 -44.77
CA ASP A 77 59.40 -24.35 -45.13
C ASP A 77 59.01 -25.23 -46.31
N VAL A 78 59.61 -24.96 -47.46
CA VAL A 78 59.28 -25.61 -48.74
C VAL A 78 60.42 -26.53 -49.15
N VAL A 79 60.11 -27.82 -49.27
CA VAL A 79 61.05 -28.88 -49.65
C VAL A 79 60.61 -29.51 -50.98
N ILE A 80 61.52 -29.64 -51.94
CA ILE A 80 61.23 -30.35 -53.20
C ILE A 80 61.41 -31.87 -52.99
N ASP A 81 60.28 -32.54 -52.77
CA ASP A 81 60.13 -33.98 -52.48
C ASP A 81 60.33 -34.88 -53.70
N ARG A 82 59.97 -34.39 -54.89
CA ARG A 82 60.21 -35.10 -56.15
C ARG A 82 60.57 -34.11 -57.26
N PHE A 83 61.73 -34.34 -57.86
CA PHE A 83 62.22 -33.65 -59.06
C PHE A 83 62.58 -34.72 -60.11
N PRO A 84 62.53 -34.41 -61.42
CA PRO A 84 62.90 -35.37 -62.47
C PRO A 84 64.33 -35.90 -62.36
N ALA A 85 64.57 -37.10 -62.91
CA ALA A 85 65.89 -37.71 -62.92
C ALA A 85 66.85 -36.95 -63.87
N PRO A 86 68.16 -36.87 -63.60
CA PRO A 86 69.11 -36.10 -64.42
C PRO A 86 69.13 -36.48 -65.91
N SER A 87 68.83 -37.74 -66.25
CA SER A 87 68.69 -38.23 -67.63
C SER A 87 67.59 -37.52 -68.45
N THR A 88 66.64 -36.85 -67.79
CA THR A 88 65.61 -36.03 -68.47
C THR A 88 66.08 -34.62 -68.86
N GLY A 89 67.32 -34.25 -68.49
CA GLY A 89 67.94 -32.98 -68.84
C GLY A 89 67.56 -31.80 -67.93
N PHE A 90 66.74 -32.00 -66.89
CA PHE A 90 66.37 -30.94 -65.95
C PHE A 90 67.36 -30.79 -64.79
N SER A 91 67.68 -29.55 -64.44
CA SER A 91 68.48 -29.16 -63.28
C SER A 91 67.86 -27.98 -62.52
N LEU A 92 68.28 -27.79 -61.27
CA LEU A 92 67.62 -26.96 -60.26
C LEU A 92 68.67 -26.44 -59.27
N GLU A 93 68.63 -25.14 -58.99
CA GLU A 93 69.62 -24.44 -58.15
C GLU A 93 69.39 -24.64 -56.63
N ARG A 94 68.13 -24.66 -56.16
CA ARG A 94 67.82 -24.72 -54.72
C ARG A 94 66.70 -25.72 -54.42
N ARG A 95 66.91 -26.62 -53.46
CA ARG A 95 65.97 -27.74 -53.13
C ARG A 95 65.13 -27.55 -51.87
N ARG A 96 65.56 -26.68 -50.96
CA ARG A 96 64.82 -26.29 -49.73
C ARG A 96 65.05 -24.81 -49.45
N PHE A 97 63.99 -24.12 -49.03
CA PHE A 97 64.00 -22.69 -48.70
C PHE A 97 62.78 -22.36 -47.84
N LEU A 98 62.93 -21.34 -46.99
CA LEU A 98 61.85 -20.76 -46.20
C LEU A 98 61.23 -19.59 -46.98
N ILE A 99 59.91 -19.41 -46.92
CA ILE A 99 59.19 -18.24 -47.46
C ILE A 99 58.40 -17.60 -46.32
N GLN A 100 58.53 -16.30 -46.13
CA GLN A 100 57.76 -15.55 -45.13
C GLN A 100 56.29 -15.33 -45.55
N SER A 101 55.46 -14.91 -44.59
CA SER A 101 54.04 -14.59 -44.83
C SER A 101 53.89 -13.40 -45.79
N GLY A 102 53.29 -13.64 -46.96
CA GLY A 102 53.10 -12.64 -48.02
C GLY A 102 54.30 -12.46 -48.97
N GLU A 103 55.34 -13.29 -48.83
CA GLU A 103 56.55 -13.21 -49.66
C GLU A 103 56.44 -14.10 -50.92
N ARG A 104 57.12 -13.67 -51.99
CA ARG A 104 57.24 -14.40 -53.25
C ARG A 104 58.72 -14.57 -53.62
N ILE A 105 59.16 -15.82 -53.78
CA ILE A 105 60.54 -16.18 -54.13
C ILE A 105 60.57 -16.80 -55.53
N PHE A 106 61.61 -16.51 -56.31
CA PHE A 106 61.82 -17.08 -57.65
C PHE A 106 62.87 -18.20 -57.62
N ILE A 107 62.65 -19.24 -58.42
CA ILE A 107 63.51 -20.42 -58.49
C ILE A 107 63.90 -20.65 -59.95
N SER A 108 65.20 -20.79 -60.23
CA SER A 108 65.68 -21.18 -61.56
C SER A 108 65.49 -22.69 -61.80
N ILE A 109 64.94 -23.03 -62.96
CA ILE A 109 64.90 -24.39 -63.48
C ILE A 109 65.50 -24.35 -64.89
N THR A 110 66.48 -25.20 -65.14
CA THR A 110 67.20 -25.26 -66.42
C THR A 110 66.94 -26.61 -67.09
N TRP A 111 66.60 -26.59 -68.38
CA TRP A 111 66.39 -27.79 -69.19
C TRP A 111 67.42 -27.87 -70.32
N THR A 112 68.03 -29.04 -70.49
CA THR A 112 69.04 -29.35 -71.52
C THR A 112 68.71 -30.74 -72.11
N PRO A 113 67.88 -30.84 -73.16
CA PRO A 113 67.49 -32.14 -73.72
C PRO A 113 68.70 -32.93 -74.25
N LEU A 114 68.79 -34.20 -73.86
CA LEU A 114 69.81 -35.14 -74.33
C LEU A 114 69.34 -35.96 -75.55
N GLU A 115 68.02 -36.15 -75.70
CA GLU A 115 67.39 -36.95 -76.76
C GLU A 115 66.28 -36.16 -77.47
N GLU A 116 65.89 -36.58 -78.68
CA GLU A 116 64.78 -35.98 -79.42
C GLU A 116 63.41 -36.47 -78.91
N GLY A 117 62.43 -35.57 -78.84
CA GLY A 117 61.09 -35.94 -78.39
C GLY A 117 60.31 -34.80 -77.73
N LYS A 118 59.26 -35.18 -76.98
CA LYS A 118 58.39 -34.25 -76.25
C LYS A 118 58.29 -34.70 -74.79
N VAL A 119 58.86 -33.90 -73.89
CA VAL A 119 59.00 -34.22 -72.48
C VAL A 119 57.91 -33.51 -71.69
N ARG A 120 57.29 -34.24 -70.76
CA ARG A 120 56.35 -33.70 -69.78
C ARG A 120 56.62 -34.33 -68.42
N GLU A 121 57.00 -33.50 -67.46
CA GLU A 121 57.43 -33.94 -66.13
C GLU A 121 56.71 -33.21 -65.00
N LEU A 122 56.83 -33.74 -63.77
CA LEU A 122 56.16 -33.23 -62.57
C LEU A 122 57.14 -32.99 -61.42
N VAL A 123 57.21 -31.73 -60.97
CA VAL A 123 57.90 -31.36 -59.71
C VAL A 123 56.88 -31.37 -58.58
N THR A 124 57.23 -31.95 -57.43
CA THR A 124 56.39 -31.98 -56.22
C THR A 124 57.09 -31.28 -55.06
N PHE A 125 56.37 -30.35 -54.43
CA PHE A 125 56.81 -29.55 -53.28
C PHE A 125 56.04 -30.02 -52.05
N ILE A 126 56.70 -30.22 -50.92
CA ILE A 126 56.09 -30.37 -49.59
C ILE A 126 56.26 -29.04 -48.85
N VAL A 127 55.17 -28.52 -48.30
CA VAL A 127 55.16 -27.33 -47.43
C VAL A 127 54.88 -27.77 -46.00
N ASN A 128 55.70 -27.27 -45.05
CA ASN A 128 55.59 -27.52 -43.60
C ASN A 128 55.42 -29.01 -43.26
N GLY A 129 56.13 -29.88 -44.00
CA GLY A 129 56.10 -31.35 -43.83
C GLY A 129 54.82 -32.07 -44.25
N ILE A 130 53.73 -31.36 -44.58
CA ILE A 130 52.37 -31.94 -44.65
C ILE A 130 51.70 -31.73 -46.01
N VAL A 131 51.77 -30.53 -46.59
CA VAL A 131 50.94 -30.16 -47.76
C VAL A 131 51.71 -30.35 -49.06
N LYS A 132 51.18 -31.16 -49.99
CA LYS A 132 51.83 -31.42 -51.29
C LYS A 132 51.27 -30.51 -52.40
N HIS A 133 52.14 -29.70 -52.99
CA HIS A 133 51.89 -28.89 -54.19
C HIS A 133 52.66 -29.44 -55.40
N GLN A 134 52.27 -29.09 -56.62
CA GLN A 134 52.85 -29.62 -57.86
C GLN A 134 53.02 -28.53 -58.93
N ALA A 135 54.01 -28.71 -59.81
CA ALA A 135 54.19 -27.93 -61.04
C ALA A 135 54.53 -28.86 -62.22
N VAL A 136 54.16 -28.48 -63.45
CA VAL A 136 54.36 -29.28 -64.67
C VAL A 136 55.43 -28.65 -65.55
N LEU A 137 56.46 -29.41 -65.93
CA LEU A 137 57.50 -28.99 -66.87
C LEU A 137 57.17 -29.52 -68.28
N LEU A 138 57.38 -28.71 -69.32
CA LEU A 138 57.07 -29.04 -70.72
C LEU A 138 58.19 -28.60 -71.68
N GLY A 139 58.62 -29.48 -72.58
CA GLY A 139 59.65 -29.18 -73.59
C GLY A 139 59.59 -30.06 -74.84
N VAL A 140 60.16 -29.58 -75.94
CA VAL A 140 60.20 -30.26 -77.26
C VAL A 140 61.61 -30.16 -77.86
N ALA A 141 62.09 -31.23 -78.52
CA ALA A 141 63.34 -31.25 -79.28
C ALA A 141 63.16 -31.93 -80.65
N GLU A 142 63.58 -31.26 -81.73
CA GLU A 142 63.30 -31.64 -83.14
C GLU A 142 64.47 -31.24 -84.10
N GLN A 143 64.79 -32.06 -85.12
CA GLN A 143 65.79 -31.79 -86.18
C GLN A 143 65.20 -31.82 -87.62
N PRO A 144 65.78 -31.12 -88.62
CA PRO A 144 65.26 -31.01 -90.00
C PRO A 144 65.96 -31.89 -91.07
N LEU A 145 65.21 -32.32 -92.10
CA LEU A 145 65.66 -33.22 -93.20
C LEU A 145 65.87 -32.52 -94.58
N LYS A 146 66.70 -33.11 -95.45
CA LYS A 146 67.13 -32.60 -96.79
C LYS A 146 66.58 -33.42 -97.99
N LYS A 147 66.94 -33.08 -99.25
CA LYS A 147 66.25 -33.55 -100.49
C LYS A 147 67.12 -33.57 -101.77
N LYS A 148 66.87 -34.56 -102.66
CA LYS A 148 66.80 -34.51 -104.17
C LYS A 148 68.02 -34.85 -105.09
N VAL A 149 67.71 -35.53 -106.23
CA VAL A 149 68.34 -35.54 -107.61
C VAL A 149 69.03 -36.84 -108.15
N ARG A 150 69.12 -36.95 -109.49
CA ARG A 150 69.41 -38.08 -110.43
C ARG A 150 70.61 -37.75 -111.37
N ASN A 151 71.14 -38.74 -112.11
CA ASN A 151 71.90 -38.65 -113.39
C ASN A 151 71.91 -40.04 -114.11
N SER A 152 72.73 -40.32 -115.15
CA SER A 152 72.50 -40.04 -116.60
C SER A 152 73.17 -41.16 -117.47
N LEU A 153 73.27 -41.06 -118.80
CA LEU A 153 73.45 -42.20 -119.73
C LEU A 153 74.59 -42.09 -120.81
N TRP A 154 75.27 -43.22 -121.10
CA TRP A 154 76.02 -43.71 -122.32
C TRP A 154 76.78 -42.80 -123.31
N ASP A 155 77.96 -43.28 -123.82
CA ASP A 155 78.43 -43.08 -125.23
C ASP A 155 79.53 -44.10 -125.71
N ALA A 156 79.89 -44.09 -127.03
CA ALA A 156 81.01 -44.76 -127.77
C ALA A 156 80.96 -46.31 -128.07
N ILE A 157 81.58 -46.92 -129.11
CA ILE A 157 82.13 -46.52 -130.46
C ILE A 157 82.25 -47.75 -131.45
N LYS A 158 82.97 -47.71 -132.62
CA LYS A 158 82.81 -48.64 -133.80
C LYS A 158 83.94 -48.62 -134.88
N LYS A 159 84.12 -49.69 -135.71
CA LYS A 159 84.61 -49.78 -137.15
C LYS A 159 84.48 -51.28 -137.65
N LYS A 160 84.71 -51.78 -138.89
CA LYS A 160 85.26 -51.27 -140.19
C LYS A 160 84.51 -51.75 -141.51
N ASN A 161 85.00 -52.70 -142.34
CA ASN A 161 85.33 -52.60 -143.82
C ASN A 161 84.69 -53.78 -144.64
N THR A 162 84.72 -54.05 -145.97
CA THR A 162 85.10 -53.49 -147.34
C THR A 162 84.18 -54.21 -148.40
N SER A 163 84.29 -54.34 -149.75
CA SER A 163 85.10 -53.93 -150.95
C SER A 163 84.24 -54.15 -152.26
N GLU A 164 84.77 -54.16 -153.51
CA GLU A 164 84.01 -53.69 -154.70
C GLU A 164 84.28 -54.33 -156.10
N GLY A 165 83.28 -54.22 -157.02
CA GLY A 165 83.31 -54.50 -158.48
C GLY A 165 81.90 -54.83 -159.04
N SER A 166 81.51 -54.70 -160.32
CA SER A 166 82.08 -54.06 -161.53
C SER A 166 80.94 -53.68 -162.52
N LEU A 167 81.17 -52.88 -163.58
CA LEU A 167 80.22 -51.78 -163.91
C LEU A 167 79.93 -51.44 -165.41
N LYS A 168 79.11 -52.22 -166.13
CA LYS A 168 78.47 -51.77 -167.42
C LYS A 168 76.98 -52.08 -167.60
N THR A 169 76.44 -53.18 -167.07
CA THR A 169 74.98 -53.48 -167.06
C THR A 169 74.15 -52.55 -166.18
N LEU A 170 74.79 -51.71 -165.35
CA LEU A 170 74.18 -51.05 -164.21
C LEU A 170 73.20 -49.91 -164.56
N ARG A 171 73.29 -49.29 -165.75
CA ARG A 171 72.45 -48.13 -166.13
C ARG A 171 70.96 -48.47 -166.29
N GLN A 172 70.61 -49.63 -166.85
CA GLN A 172 69.21 -50.01 -167.08
C GLN A 172 68.45 -50.28 -165.77
N ALA A 173 69.10 -50.93 -164.79
CA ALA A 173 68.48 -51.33 -163.53
C ALA A 173 68.10 -50.14 -162.63
N VAL A 174 68.90 -49.07 -162.64
CA VAL A 174 68.72 -47.91 -161.74
C VAL A 174 67.38 -47.20 -161.93
N LEU A 175 66.90 -47.06 -163.18
CA LEU A 175 65.65 -46.35 -163.47
C LEU A 175 64.41 -47.08 -162.93
N VAL A 176 64.41 -48.42 -162.92
CA VAL A 176 63.30 -49.22 -162.38
C VAL A 176 63.21 -49.07 -160.86
N ILE A 177 64.36 -49.15 -160.17
CA ILE A 177 64.46 -49.04 -158.71
C ILE A 177 63.96 -47.67 -158.22
N GLN A 178 64.36 -46.58 -158.90
CA GLN A 178 63.94 -45.22 -158.55
C GLN A 178 62.41 -45.04 -158.58
N ARG A 179 61.71 -45.68 -159.53
CA ARG A 179 60.26 -45.59 -159.67
C ARG A 179 59.53 -46.29 -158.51
N HIS A 180 60.02 -47.44 -158.08
CA HIS A 180 59.42 -48.22 -156.99
C HIS A 180 59.62 -47.55 -155.61
N TYR A 181 60.80 -46.97 -155.35
CA TYR A 181 61.11 -46.31 -154.08
C TYR A 181 60.18 -45.12 -153.75
N ARG A 182 59.82 -44.31 -154.76
CA ARG A 182 58.90 -43.17 -154.59
C ARG A 182 57.50 -43.60 -154.13
N ALA A 183 56.99 -44.72 -154.65
CA ALA A 183 55.68 -45.25 -154.26
C ALA A 183 55.65 -45.75 -152.80
N TYR A 184 56.74 -46.34 -152.32
CA TYR A 184 56.86 -46.80 -150.92
C TYR A 184 56.76 -45.64 -149.91
N CYS A 185 57.38 -44.50 -150.21
CA CYS A 185 57.43 -43.36 -149.29
C CYS A 185 56.03 -42.78 -149.00
N MET A 186 55.22 -42.57 -150.05
CA MET A 186 53.84 -42.05 -149.93
C MET A 186 52.96 -42.92 -149.00
N LYS A 187 53.09 -44.26 -149.11
CA LYS A 187 52.34 -45.21 -148.28
C LYS A 187 52.73 -45.12 -146.79
N LYS A 188 53.98 -44.77 -146.50
CA LYS A 188 54.48 -44.62 -145.12
C LYS A 188 53.88 -43.38 -144.44
N GLU A 189 53.84 -42.24 -145.13
CA GLU A 189 53.34 -40.99 -144.57
C GLU A 189 51.86 -41.05 -144.19
N GLN A 190 50.97 -41.49 -145.10
CA GLN A 190 49.53 -41.59 -144.80
C GLN A 190 49.24 -42.45 -143.57
N ARG A 191 49.98 -43.56 -143.37
CA ARG A 191 49.82 -44.41 -142.17
C ARG A 191 50.20 -43.68 -140.89
N THR A 192 51.17 -42.75 -140.91
CA THR A 192 51.50 -41.93 -139.73
C THR A 192 50.43 -40.89 -139.41
N PHE A 193 49.78 -40.32 -140.43
CA PHE A 193 48.70 -39.33 -140.26
C PHE A 193 47.48 -39.95 -139.55
N TYR A 194 47.02 -41.12 -140.01
CA TYR A 194 45.90 -41.86 -139.41
C TYR A 194 46.13 -42.22 -137.94
N LEU A 195 47.37 -42.59 -137.56
CA LEU A 195 47.69 -42.93 -136.17
C LEU A 195 47.64 -41.70 -135.25
N LYS A 196 48.02 -40.51 -135.73
CA LYS A 196 47.93 -39.25 -134.96
C LYS A 196 46.46 -38.87 -134.68
N THR A 197 45.57 -38.94 -135.67
CA THR A 197 44.15 -38.65 -135.47
C THR A 197 43.46 -39.66 -134.55
N LYS A 198 43.77 -40.97 -134.67
CA LYS A 198 43.26 -42.00 -133.76
C LYS A 198 43.69 -41.76 -132.29
N ALA A 199 44.92 -41.33 -132.05
CA ALA A 199 45.40 -41.02 -130.71
C ALA A 199 44.67 -39.81 -130.08
N ALA A 200 44.48 -38.72 -130.84
CA ALA A 200 43.78 -37.54 -130.37
C ALA A 200 42.32 -37.82 -129.97
N ALA A 201 41.61 -38.64 -130.75
CA ALA A 201 40.23 -39.02 -130.46
C ALA A 201 40.08 -39.77 -129.11
N LEU A 202 41.01 -40.67 -128.80
CA LEU A 202 40.99 -41.44 -127.54
C LEU A 202 41.21 -40.55 -126.31
N VAL A 203 42.07 -39.52 -126.41
CA VAL A 203 42.31 -38.56 -125.32
C VAL A 203 41.04 -37.74 -125.03
N LEU A 204 40.35 -37.26 -126.06
CA LEU A 204 39.07 -36.55 -125.91
C LEU A 204 37.98 -37.42 -125.27
N GLN A 205 37.85 -38.68 -125.69
CA GLN A 205 36.91 -39.63 -125.09
C GLN A 205 37.21 -39.89 -123.59
N ALA A 206 38.48 -40.02 -123.22
CA ALA A 206 38.89 -40.17 -121.83
C ALA A 206 38.59 -38.91 -121.00
N ALA A 207 38.89 -37.72 -121.52
CA ALA A 207 38.62 -36.44 -120.87
C ALA A 207 37.12 -36.23 -120.60
N PHE A 208 36.25 -36.54 -121.56
CA PHE A 208 34.79 -36.44 -121.41
C PHE A 208 34.23 -37.41 -120.36
N ARG A 209 34.69 -38.67 -120.36
CA ARG A 209 34.35 -39.65 -119.31
C ARG A 209 34.75 -39.14 -117.92
N GLY A 210 35.97 -38.60 -117.80
CA GLY A 210 36.46 -37.97 -116.57
C GLY A 210 35.76 -36.66 -116.16
N MET A 211 35.05 -35.98 -117.09
CA MET A 211 34.22 -34.83 -116.77
C MET A 211 32.90 -35.27 -116.09
N ARG A 212 32.17 -36.24 -116.68
CA ARG A 212 30.89 -36.71 -116.15
C ARG A 212 30.99 -37.20 -114.71
N VAL A 213 32.00 -38.02 -114.39
CA VAL A 213 32.22 -38.55 -113.04
C VAL A 213 32.48 -37.44 -112.02
N ARG A 214 33.26 -36.40 -112.39
CA ARG A 214 33.53 -35.26 -111.50
C ARG A 214 32.29 -34.41 -111.23
N LYS A 215 31.39 -34.25 -112.22
CA LYS A 215 30.11 -33.55 -112.01
C LYS A 215 29.22 -34.30 -111.01
N GLN A 216 29.05 -35.62 -111.18
CA GLN A 216 28.26 -36.45 -110.27
C GLN A 216 28.83 -36.43 -108.84
N LEU A 217 30.16 -36.45 -108.68
CA LEU A 217 30.80 -36.34 -107.36
C LEU A 217 30.53 -34.97 -106.69
N TRP A 218 30.44 -33.90 -107.47
CA TRP A 218 30.12 -32.56 -106.96
C TRP A 218 28.65 -32.49 -106.49
N GLU A 219 27.71 -32.96 -107.31
CA GLU A 219 26.28 -33.02 -107.00
C GLU A 219 26.00 -33.82 -105.70
N LEU A 220 26.69 -34.95 -105.51
CA LEU A 220 26.60 -35.77 -104.28
C LEU A 220 27.15 -35.04 -103.04
N ASN A 221 28.24 -34.28 -103.19
CA ASN A 221 28.83 -33.51 -102.08
C ASN A 221 27.98 -32.28 -101.69
N GLU A 222 27.35 -31.62 -102.66
CA GLU A 222 26.39 -30.54 -102.39
C GLU A 222 25.17 -31.06 -101.63
N ALA A 223 24.56 -32.16 -102.10
CA ALA A 223 23.45 -32.82 -101.40
C ALA A 223 23.83 -33.22 -99.97
N ALA A 224 25.01 -33.83 -99.77
CA ALA A 224 25.52 -34.17 -98.44
C ALA A 224 25.71 -32.93 -97.54
N THR A 225 26.17 -31.81 -98.11
CA THR A 225 26.35 -30.54 -97.39
C THR A 225 25.01 -29.93 -96.95
N ILE A 226 24.00 -29.95 -97.81
CA ILE A 226 22.63 -29.50 -97.50
C ILE A 226 22.01 -30.36 -96.38
N ILE A 227 22.15 -31.68 -96.46
CA ILE A 227 21.67 -32.62 -95.42
C ILE A 227 22.38 -32.35 -94.08
N GLN A 228 23.70 -32.16 -94.08
CA GLN A 228 24.44 -31.83 -92.87
C GLN A 228 24.04 -30.47 -92.27
N ALA A 229 23.84 -29.44 -93.10
CA ALA A 229 23.45 -28.10 -92.65
C ALA A 229 22.03 -28.08 -92.06
N THR A 230 21.08 -28.72 -92.73
CA THR A 230 19.69 -28.86 -92.24
C THR A 230 19.62 -29.68 -90.95
N TYR A 231 20.36 -30.79 -90.84
CA TYR A 231 20.45 -31.57 -89.60
C TYR A 231 21.08 -30.77 -88.44
N LYS A 232 22.18 -30.04 -88.68
CA LYS A 232 22.79 -29.15 -87.67
C LYS A 232 21.80 -28.07 -87.21
N SER A 233 21.03 -27.46 -88.14
CA SER A 233 19.97 -26.50 -87.83
C SER A 233 18.85 -27.12 -86.97
N TYR A 234 18.43 -28.34 -87.28
CA TYR A 234 17.45 -29.10 -86.49
C TYR A 234 17.93 -29.35 -85.05
N VAL A 235 19.16 -29.87 -84.88
CA VAL A 235 19.75 -30.17 -83.55
C VAL A 235 19.91 -28.93 -82.67
N VAL A 236 20.18 -27.76 -83.25
CA VAL A 236 20.20 -26.49 -82.50
C VAL A 236 18.78 -26.05 -82.11
N LYS A 237 17.80 -26.17 -83.03
CA LYS A 237 16.40 -25.80 -82.78
C LYS A 237 15.74 -26.68 -81.71
N THR A 238 16.02 -27.99 -81.66
CA THR A 238 15.49 -28.89 -80.62
C THR A 238 16.06 -28.54 -79.24
N LYS A 239 17.39 -28.40 -79.11
CA LYS A 239 18.04 -28.02 -77.84
C LYS A 239 17.56 -26.66 -77.32
N TYR A 240 17.31 -25.69 -78.21
CA TYR A 240 16.74 -24.40 -77.82
C TYR A 240 15.29 -24.53 -77.32
N ALA A 241 14.47 -25.37 -77.97
CA ALA A 241 13.10 -25.65 -77.52
C ALA A 241 13.07 -26.35 -76.15
N GLU A 242 13.97 -27.30 -75.90
CA GLU A 242 14.15 -27.98 -74.61
C GLU A 242 14.53 -26.99 -73.51
N LEU A 243 15.55 -26.17 -73.73
CA LEU A 243 15.96 -25.13 -72.77
C LEU A 243 14.82 -24.16 -72.47
N LYS A 244 14.10 -23.68 -73.50
CA LYS A 244 12.93 -22.80 -73.33
C LYS A 244 11.81 -23.48 -72.53
N ALA A 245 11.56 -24.77 -72.73
CA ALA A 245 10.58 -25.53 -71.95
C ALA A 245 10.98 -25.65 -70.47
N MET A 246 12.28 -25.90 -70.18
CA MET A 246 12.80 -25.91 -68.82
C MET A 246 12.70 -24.54 -68.14
N THR A 247 13.03 -23.45 -68.84
CA THR A 247 12.87 -22.08 -68.31
C THR A 247 11.40 -21.78 -67.97
N ILE A 248 10.45 -22.15 -68.84
CA ILE A 248 9.01 -21.97 -68.60
C ILE A 248 8.53 -22.83 -67.42
N MET A 249 9.06 -24.05 -67.25
CA MET A 249 8.77 -24.89 -66.09
C MET A 249 9.21 -24.23 -64.77
N VAL A 250 10.45 -23.73 -64.71
CA VAL A 250 10.98 -23.01 -63.53
C VAL A 250 10.17 -21.74 -63.25
N GLN A 251 9.84 -20.95 -64.26
CA GLN A 251 9.00 -19.75 -64.12
C GLN A 251 7.58 -20.09 -63.61
N ARG A 252 6.96 -21.16 -64.11
CA ARG A 252 5.67 -21.66 -63.59
C ARG A 252 5.78 -22.12 -62.14
N ARG A 253 6.82 -22.87 -61.78
CA ARG A 253 7.04 -23.36 -60.41
C ARG A 253 7.28 -22.21 -59.43
N TYR A 254 8.05 -21.20 -59.82
CA TYR A 254 8.26 -19.98 -59.03
C TYR A 254 6.94 -19.24 -58.78
N ARG A 255 6.14 -18.97 -59.83
CA ARG A 255 4.82 -18.32 -59.70
C ARG A 255 3.88 -19.10 -58.78
N ALA A 256 3.86 -20.42 -58.87
CA ALA A 256 3.06 -21.27 -57.98
C ALA A 256 3.52 -21.19 -56.50
N VAL A 257 4.83 -21.13 -56.24
CA VAL A 257 5.37 -20.96 -54.87
C VAL A 257 5.06 -19.58 -54.30
N VAL A 258 5.09 -18.52 -55.12
CA VAL A 258 4.66 -17.17 -54.70
C VAL A 258 3.17 -17.13 -54.37
N GLN A 259 2.32 -17.72 -55.22
CA GLN A 259 0.88 -17.80 -54.97
C GLN A 259 0.55 -18.57 -53.68
N ALA A 260 1.23 -19.70 -53.44
CA ALA A 260 1.06 -20.48 -52.21
C ALA A 260 1.49 -19.72 -50.94
N LYS A 261 2.52 -18.85 -51.03
CA LYS A 261 2.89 -17.95 -49.93
C LYS A 261 1.79 -16.92 -49.65
N TYR A 262 1.22 -16.31 -50.68
CA TYR A 262 0.14 -15.33 -50.55
C TYR A 262 -1.10 -15.95 -49.89
N GLN A 263 -1.57 -17.10 -50.41
CA GLN A 263 -2.70 -17.86 -49.85
C GLN A 263 -2.46 -18.28 -48.39
N LYS A 264 -1.23 -18.68 -48.03
CA LYS A 264 -0.87 -18.98 -46.63
C LYS A 264 -0.94 -17.74 -45.74
N GLN A 265 -0.52 -16.57 -46.23
CA GLN A 265 -0.56 -15.31 -45.48
C GLN A 265 -2.00 -14.81 -45.29
N GLU A 266 -2.85 -14.94 -46.31
CA GLU A 266 -4.29 -14.67 -46.26
C GLU A 266 -5.01 -15.58 -45.24
N TYR A 267 -4.76 -16.89 -45.30
CA TYR A 267 -5.27 -17.85 -44.31
C TYR A 267 -4.82 -17.51 -42.87
N LEU A 268 -3.56 -17.12 -42.68
CA LEU A 268 -3.06 -16.72 -41.35
C LEU A 268 -3.70 -15.41 -40.87
N SER A 269 -3.97 -14.45 -41.76
CA SER A 269 -4.72 -13.23 -41.45
C SER A 269 -6.14 -13.57 -40.97
N LEU A 270 -6.86 -14.39 -41.74
CA LEU A 270 -8.21 -14.85 -41.40
C LEU A 270 -8.24 -15.62 -40.07
N LYS A 271 -7.30 -16.56 -39.86
CA LYS A 271 -7.15 -17.30 -38.60
C LYS A 271 -6.91 -16.37 -37.41
N ASN A 272 -6.05 -15.36 -37.57
CA ASN A 272 -5.78 -14.38 -36.51
C ASN A 272 -6.98 -13.47 -36.22
N ALA A 273 -7.77 -13.10 -37.23
CA ALA A 273 -9.03 -12.38 -37.05
C ALA A 273 -10.06 -13.23 -36.30
N VAL A 274 -10.24 -14.50 -36.69
CA VAL A 274 -11.13 -15.45 -36.02
C VAL A 274 -10.72 -15.66 -34.55
N VAL A 275 -9.42 -15.85 -34.25
CA VAL A 275 -8.93 -15.99 -32.87
C VAL A 275 -9.19 -14.72 -32.04
N LYS A 276 -8.99 -13.52 -32.62
CA LYS A 276 -9.34 -12.25 -31.95
C LYS A 276 -10.84 -12.16 -31.64
N ILE A 277 -11.71 -12.48 -32.61
CA ILE A 277 -13.17 -12.47 -32.43
C ILE A 277 -13.59 -13.50 -31.36
N GLN A 278 -13.04 -14.72 -31.40
CA GLN A 278 -13.30 -15.75 -30.40
C GLN A 278 -12.83 -15.33 -28.99
N ALA A 279 -11.68 -14.67 -28.85
CA ALA A 279 -11.19 -14.15 -27.59
C ALA A 279 -12.08 -13.01 -27.05
N ILE A 280 -12.50 -12.08 -27.90
CA ILE A 280 -13.44 -11.00 -27.57
C ILE A 280 -14.79 -11.60 -27.11
N TYR A 281 -15.34 -12.56 -27.86
CA TYR A 281 -16.60 -13.23 -27.52
C TYR A 281 -16.51 -13.99 -26.19
N ARG A 282 -15.44 -14.79 -25.98
CA ARG A 282 -15.19 -15.49 -24.70
C ARG A 282 -15.11 -14.50 -23.53
N GLY A 283 -14.38 -13.39 -23.71
CA GLY A 283 -14.28 -12.31 -22.71
C GLY A 283 -15.61 -11.59 -22.46
N ILE A 284 -16.45 -11.38 -23.47
CA ILE A 284 -17.81 -10.83 -23.32
C ILE A 284 -18.71 -11.81 -22.57
N LYS A 285 -18.71 -13.11 -22.92
CA LYS A 285 -19.50 -14.15 -22.26
C LYS A 285 -19.18 -14.23 -20.76
N VAL A 286 -17.89 -14.30 -20.40
CA VAL A 286 -17.44 -14.35 -18.99
C VAL A 286 -17.77 -13.04 -18.26
N ARG A 287 -17.52 -11.87 -18.84
CA ARG A 287 -17.86 -10.58 -18.19
C ARG A 287 -19.37 -10.40 -18.00
N ARG A 288 -20.19 -10.85 -18.94
CA ARG A 288 -21.66 -10.81 -18.81
C ARG A 288 -22.13 -11.77 -17.70
N GLN A 289 -21.57 -12.96 -17.61
CA GLN A 289 -21.85 -13.92 -16.52
C GLN A 289 -21.45 -13.35 -15.15
N ILE A 290 -20.24 -12.80 -15.00
CA ILE A 290 -19.78 -12.14 -13.77
C ILE A 290 -20.68 -10.95 -13.42
N HIS A 291 -21.09 -10.13 -14.40
CA HIS A 291 -22.02 -9.04 -14.17
C HIS A 291 -23.38 -9.55 -13.65
N CYS A 292 -23.96 -10.58 -14.26
CA CYS A 292 -25.19 -11.21 -13.76
C CYS A 292 -25.03 -11.77 -12.34
N MET A 293 -23.90 -12.42 -12.02
CA MET A 293 -23.60 -12.91 -10.67
C MET A 293 -23.45 -11.76 -9.66
N HIS A 294 -22.82 -10.65 -10.04
CA HIS A 294 -22.70 -9.46 -9.20
C HIS A 294 -24.05 -8.76 -9.00
N GLN A 295 -24.89 -8.63 -10.04
CA GLN A 295 -26.24 -8.08 -9.91
C GLN A 295 -27.14 -8.97 -9.05
N ALA A 296 -27.05 -10.29 -9.19
CA ALA A 296 -27.73 -11.25 -8.31
C ALA A 296 -27.25 -11.11 -6.86
N ALA A 297 -25.94 -11.03 -6.62
CA ALA A 297 -25.37 -10.83 -5.29
C ALA A 297 -25.80 -9.49 -4.67
N ILE A 298 -25.79 -8.39 -5.44
CA ILE A 298 -26.28 -7.07 -5.00
C ILE A 298 -27.77 -7.15 -4.68
N SER A 299 -28.58 -7.81 -5.51
CA SER A 299 -30.02 -8.00 -5.29
C SER A 299 -30.31 -8.82 -4.04
N ILE A 300 -29.61 -9.95 -3.84
CA ILE A 300 -29.72 -10.79 -2.63
C ILE A 300 -29.28 -10.00 -1.39
N GLN A 301 -28.18 -9.26 -1.45
CA GLN A 301 -27.73 -8.42 -0.34
C GLN A 301 -28.70 -7.28 -0.03
N ALA A 302 -29.29 -6.64 -1.05
CA ALA A 302 -30.30 -5.59 -0.90
C ALA A 302 -31.59 -6.16 -0.29
N MET A 303 -32.08 -7.28 -0.82
CA MET A 303 -33.23 -8.00 -0.29
C MET A 303 -33.01 -8.47 1.15
N PHE A 304 -31.83 -9.00 1.49
CA PHE A 304 -31.51 -9.39 2.86
C PHE A 304 -31.43 -8.18 3.81
N LYS A 305 -30.78 -7.08 3.40
CA LYS A 305 -30.75 -5.82 4.15
C LYS A 305 -32.18 -5.30 4.39
N MET A 306 -33.03 -5.30 3.35
CA MET A 306 -34.42 -4.87 3.42
C MET A 306 -35.27 -5.81 4.27
N HIS A 307 -35.16 -7.12 4.12
CA HIS A 307 -35.86 -8.14 4.91
C HIS A 307 -35.51 -8.02 6.40
N ARG A 308 -34.23 -7.87 6.74
CA ARG A 308 -33.75 -7.66 8.12
C ARG A 308 -34.27 -6.36 8.74
N ILE A 309 -34.47 -5.31 7.95
CA ILE A 309 -35.12 -4.06 8.38
C ILE A 309 -36.65 -4.25 8.49
N ASN A 310 -37.27 -4.95 7.55
CA ASN A 310 -38.72 -5.18 7.47
C ASN A 310 -39.21 -6.08 8.62
N ILE A 311 -38.46 -7.12 9.03
CA ILE A 311 -38.73 -7.89 10.26
C ILE A 311 -38.77 -6.96 11.49
N ARG A 312 -37.75 -6.13 11.67
CA ARG A 312 -37.68 -5.18 12.80
C ARG A 312 -38.81 -4.14 12.76
N TYR A 313 -39.15 -3.65 11.57
CA TYR A 313 -40.26 -2.74 11.35
C TYR A 313 -41.62 -3.41 11.63
N ARG A 314 -41.85 -4.64 11.15
CA ARG A 314 -43.06 -5.44 11.44
C ARG A 314 -43.20 -5.71 12.94
N ALA A 315 -42.13 -6.11 13.62
CA ALA A 315 -42.13 -6.31 15.07
C ALA A 315 -42.47 -5.01 15.83
N VAL A 316 -41.89 -3.87 15.45
CA VAL A 316 -42.21 -2.55 16.03
C VAL A 316 -43.64 -2.11 15.70
N LYS A 317 -44.14 -2.36 14.48
CA LYS A 317 -45.53 -2.07 14.07
C LYS A 317 -46.52 -2.90 14.89
N LEU A 318 -46.25 -4.20 15.07
CA LEU A 318 -47.14 -5.13 15.79
C LEU A 318 -47.10 -4.87 17.30
N ALA A 319 -45.92 -4.55 17.87
CA ALA A 319 -45.85 -4.06 19.24
C ALA A 319 -46.61 -2.72 19.41
N ALA A 320 -46.54 -1.82 18.43
CA ALA A 320 -47.28 -0.56 18.46
C ALA A 320 -48.81 -0.78 18.37
N THR A 321 -49.31 -1.68 17.51
CA THR A 321 -50.75 -1.98 17.45
C THR A 321 -51.24 -2.68 18.71
N VAL A 322 -50.50 -3.64 19.27
CA VAL A 322 -50.86 -4.29 20.55
C VAL A 322 -50.90 -3.28 21.70
N ILE A 323 -49.93 -2.34 21.75
CA ILE A 323 -49.94 -1.24 22.74
C ILE A 323 -51.13 -0.30 22.49
N GLN A 324 -51.45 0.04 21.24
CA GLN A 324 -52.58 0.90 20.90
C GLN A 324 -53.93 0.26 21.24
N ILE A 325 -54.11 -1.04 20.98
CA ILE A 325 -55.32 -1.81 21.33
C ILE A 325 -55.48 -1.87 22.85
N ARG A 326 -54.45 -2.31 23.60
CA ARG A 326 -54.50 -2.34 25.07
C ARG A 326 -54.69 -0.95 25.69
N TYR A 327 -54.11 0.11 25.11
CA TYR A 327 -54.29 1.47 25.58
C TYR A 327 -55.69 2.02 25.30
N ARG A 328 -56.27 1.73 24.12
CA ARG A 328 -57.67 2.07 23.80
C ARG A 328 -58.63 1.38 24.75
N ALA A 329 -58.50 0.06 24.95
CA ALA A 329 -59.30 -0.70 25.91
C ALA A 329 -59.17 -0.15 27.34
N PHE A 330 -57.96 0.18 27.80
CA PHE A 330 -57.75 0.81 29.11
C PHE A 330 -58.39 2.20 29.23
N CYS A 331 -58.31 3.04 28.19
CA CYS A 331 -58.96 4.35 28.18
C CYS A 331 -60.49 4.21 28.20
N GLN A 332 -61.04 3.30 27.41
CA GLN A 332 -62.47 2.99 27.36
C GLN A 332 -62.95 2.49 28.72
N GLY A 333 -62.28 1.50 29.32
CA GLY A 333 -62.56 1.02 30.69
C GLY A 333 -62.47 2.09 31.78
N ARG A 334 -61.62 3.12 31.61
CA ARG A 334 -61.59 4.29 32.51
C ARG A 334 -62.74 5.26 32.31
N VAL A 335 -63.28 5.41 31.10
CA VAL A 335 -64.49 6.19 30.82
C VAL A 335 -65.71 5.45 31.38
N GLU A 336 -65.83 4.15 31.08
CA GLU A 336 -66.88 3.27 31.62
C GLU A 336 -66.91 3.27 33.15
N ARG A 337 -65.76 3.05 33.81
CA ARG A 337 -65.70 3.10 35.28
C ARG A 337 -65.98 4.50 35.85
N LYS A 338 -65.72 5.59 35.12
CA LYS A 338 -66.13 6.94 35.54
C LYS A 338 -67.65 7.13 35.42
N LYS A 339 -68.30 6.63 34.36
CA LYS A 339 -69.77 6.61 34.23
C LYS A 339 -70.38 5.82 35.40
N TYR A 340 -69.93 4.58 35.62
CA TYR A 340 -70.39 3.72 36.72
C TYR A 340 -70.25 4.40 38.09
N LEU A 341 -69.10 5.01 38.40
CA LEU A 341 -68.89 5.70 39.68
C LEU A 341 -69.73 6.98 39.82
N MET A 342 -70.14 7.63 38.73
CA MET A 342 -71.14 8.70 38.80
C MET A 342 -72.54 8.13 39.02
N LEU A 343 -72.92 7.06 38.30
CA LEU A 343 -74.21 6.38 38.49
C LEU A 343 -74.40 5.89 39.94
N GLN A 344 -73.36 5.26 40.51
CA GLN A 344 -73.34 4.80 41.90
C GLN A 344 -73.44 5.96 42.90
N ARG A 345 -72.75 7.09 42.66
CA ARG A 345 -72.85 8.28 43.51
C ARG A 345 -74.21 8.95 43.43
N SER A 346 -74.77 9.12 42.23
CA SER A 346 -76.12 9.65 42.04
C SER A 346 -77.16 8.76 42.69
N SER A 347 -77.04 7.43 42.57
CA SER A 347 -77.90 6.45 43.23
C SER A 347 -77.82 6.56 44.76
N LEU A 348 -76.60 6.58 45.34
CA LEU A 348 -76.42 6.76 46.79
C LEU A 348 -76.98 8.10 47.31
N VAL A 349 -76.81 9.19 46.54
CA VAL A 349 -77.39 10.50 46.89
C VAL A 349 -78.91 10.48 46.80
N LEU A 350 -79.51 9.85 45.78
CA LEU A 350 -80.96 9.67 45.68
C LEU A 350 -81.50 8.83 46.83
N GLN A 351 -80.84 7.71 47.16
CA GLN A 351 -81.22 6.82 48.26
C GLN A 351 -81.14 7.54 49.62
N ALA A 352 -80.08 8.33 49.87
CA ALA A 352 -79.96 9.14 51.08
C ALA A 352 -81.01 10.25 51.14
N ALA A 353 -81.26 10.95 50.02
CA ALA A 353 -82.29 11.99 49.93
C ALA A 353 -83.69 11.42 50.16
N TYR A 354 -84.02 10.28 49.55
CA TYR A 354 -85.29 9.57 49.71
C TYR A 354 -85.48 9.06 51.15
N ARG A 355 -84.47 8.43 51.76
CA ARG A 355 -84.53 8.00 53.17
C ARG A 355 -84.75 9.20 54.11
N GLY A 356 -84.00 10.29 53.92
CA GLY A 356 -84.19 11.53 54.67
C GLY A 356 -85.51 12.27 54.38
N MET A 357 -86.11 12.07 53.21
CA MET A 357 -87.43 12.60 52.86
C MET A 357 -88.55 11.79 53.52
N LYS A 358 -88.45 10.45 53.55
CA LYS A 358 -89.41 9.56 54.24
C LYS A 358 -89.51 9.89 55.74
N VAL A 359 -88.37 10.12 56.41
CA VAL A 359 -88.33 10.56 57.81
C VAL A 359 -88.96 11.95 57.98
N ARG A 360 -88.54 12.93 57.18
CA ARG A 360 -89.07 14.31 57.28
C ARG A 360 -90.56 14.44 56.92
N ARG A 361 -91.11 13.54 56.09
CA ARG A 361 -92.57 13.45 55.85
C ARG A 361 -93.32 12.98 57.10
N LYS A 362 -92.82 11.96 57.81
CA LYS A 362 -93.44 11.46 59.05
C LYS A 362 -93.44 12.52 60.16
N VAL A 363 -92.31 13.21 60.35
CA VAL A 363 -92.17 14.33 61.30
C VAL A 363 -93.08 15.52 60.94
N ARG A 364 -93.24 15.85 59.65
CA ARG A 364 -94.12 16.95 59.22
C ARG A 364 -95.59 16.72 59.59
N ILE A 365 -96.08 15.49 59.43
CA ILE A 365 -97.47 15.13 59.78
C ILE A 365 -97.71 15.35 61.29
N MET A 366 -96.77 14.91 62.14
CA MET A 366 -96.86 15.11 63.60
C MET A 366 -96.91 16.60 63.98
N HIS A 367 -96.11 17.46 63.33
CA HIS A 367 -96.19 18.91 63.56
C HIS A 367 -97.48 19.54 63.03
N GLN A 368 -98.05 19.07 61.92
CA GLN A 368 -99.32 19.59 61.39
C GLN A 368 -100.48 19.31 62.37
N SER A 369 -100.54 18.12 62.96
CA SER A 369 -101.52 17.81 64.02
C SER A 369 -101.40 18.74 65.22
N ALA A 370 -100.18 19.01 65.70
CA ALA A 370 -99.94 19.92 66.82
C ALA A 370 -100.30 21.39 66.49
N THR A 371 -100.01 21.85 65.27
CA THR A 371 -100.26 23.23 64.84
C THR A 371 -101.75 23.54 64.75
N ILE A 372 -102.57 22.59 64.26
CA ILE A 372 -104.02 22.75 64.13
C ILE A 372 -104.66 22.98 65.51
N ILE A 373 -104.31 22.15 66.50
CA ILE A 373 -104.79 22.27 67.88
C ILE A 373 -104.37 23.62 68.52
N GLN A 374 -103.14 24.08 68.27
CA GLN A 374 -102.61 25.32 68.85
C GLN A 374 -103.19 26.61 68.21
N SER A 375 -103.49 26.59 66.92
CA SER A 375 -103.97 27.75 66.17
C SER A 375 -105.37 28.24 66.61
N TYR A 376 -106.29 27.30 66.88
CA TYR A 376 -107.69 27.63 67.18
C TYR A 376 -107.85 28.39 68.51
N TYR A 377 -107.12 27.95 69.55
CA TYR A 377 -107.14 28.57 70.88
C TYR A 377 -106.51 29.97 70.91
N GLN A 378 -105.45 30.22 70.13
CA GLN A 378 -104.77 31.51 70.10
C GLN A 378 -105.55 32.60 69.37
N MET A 379 -106.31 32.25 68.32
CA MET A 379 -107.13 33.19 67.54
C MET A 379 -108.17 33.89 68.42
N HIS A 380 -108.95 33.12 69.19
CA HIS A 380 -109.98 33.62 70.10
C HIS A 380 -109.43 34.62 71.13
N ARG A 381 -108.21 34.39 71.63
CA ARG A 381 -107.60 35.22 72.68
C ARG A 381 -107.08 36.57 72.18
N GLN A 382 -106.78 36.74 70.90
CA GLN A 382 -106.27 38.03 70.37
C GLN A 382 -107.39 39.02 69.96
N GLN A 383 -108.50 38.57 69.38
CA GLN A 383 -109.57 39.48 68.93
C GLN A 383 -110.14 40.35 70.07
N LYS A 384 -110.27 39.79 71.29
CA LYS A 384 -110.79 40.49 72.47
C LYS A 384 -109.82 41.54 73.04
N ALA A 385 -108.52 41.39 72.81
CA ALA A 385 -107.49 42.34 73.25
C ALA A 385 -107.26 43.49 72.25
N PHE A 386 -107.29 43.18 70.94
CA PHE A 386 -106.93 44.13 69.87
C PHE A 386 -107.82 45.40 69.87
N LYS A 387 -109.13 45.26 70.11
CA LYS A 387 -110.06 46.41 70.12
C LYS A 387 -109.75 47.46 71.19
N LYS A 388 -109.21 47.07 72.36
CA LYS A 388 -108.88 48.03 73.45
C LYS A 388 -107.56 48.77 73.24
N LEU A 389 -106.61 48.20 72.48
CA LEU A 389 -105.28 48.78 72.27
C LEU A 389 -105.25 49.88 71.17
N SER A 390 -106.23 49.88 70.27
CA SER A 390 -106.25 50.72 69.07
C SER A 390 -106.43 52.22 69.35
N MET A 391 -107.17 52.60 70.40
CA MET A 391 -107.36 54.03 70.77
C MET A 391 -106.08 54.65 71.33
N VAL A 392 -105.51 54.07 72.40
CA VAL A 392 -104.31 54.60 73.10
C VAL A 392 -103.11 54.76 72.15
N THR A 393 -103.00 53.87 71.17
CA THR A 393 -101.88 53.87 70.21
C THR A 393 -101.81 55.13 69.34
N LYS A 394 -102.93 55.85 69.10
CA LYS A 394 -102.93 57.04 68.23
C LYS A 394 -102.18 58.24 68.84
N GLN A 395 -102.27 58.45 70.15
CA GLN A 395 -101.62 59.61 70.81
C GLN A 395 -100.08 59.48 70.86
N ILE A 396 -99.57 58.28 71.10
CA ILE A 396 -98.11 58.02 71.16
C ILE A 396 -97.43 58.20 69.78
N GLN A 397 -98.16 58.02 68.68
CA GLN A 397 -97.62 58.09 67.31
C GLN A 397 -97.23 59.49 66.83
N GLN A 398 -97.70 60.57 67.48
CA GLN A 398 -97.26 61.93 67.16
C GLN A 398 -95.92 62.26 67.86
N TRP A 399 -95.79 61.95 69.16
CA TRP A 399 -94.59 62.21 69.96
C TRP A 399 -93.31 61.54 69.42
N TYR A 400 -93.42 60.27 69.00
CA TYR A 400 -92.28 59.50 68.47
C TYR A 400 -91.65 60.13 67.20
N ARG A 401 -92.42 60.89 66.39
CA ARG A 401 -91.93 61.44 65.13
C ARG A 401 -90.88 62.55 65.34
N ALA A 402 -91.05 63.40 66.35
CA ALA A 402 -90.09 64.45 66.68
C ALA A 402 -88.72 63.89 67.12
N CYS A 403 -88.72 62.85 67.96
CA CYS A 403 -87.50 62.20 68.46
C CYS A 403 -86.66 61.49 67.39
N LYS A 404 -87.27 61.14 66.23
CA LYS A 404 -86.61 60.40 65.16
C LYS A 404 -85.60 61.29 64.40
N GLU A 405 -85.98 62.52 64.08
CA GLU A 405 -85.21 63.42 63.21
C GLU A 405 -83.86 63.81 63.82
N ARG A 406 -83.86 64.12 65.13
CA ARG A 406 -82.66 64.44 65.91
C ARG A 406 -81.56 63.36 65.79
N ASN A 407 -81.97 62.09 65.83
CA ASN A 407 -81.03 60.97 65.85
C ASN A 407 -80.41 60.70 64.46
N VAL A 408 -81.07 61.11 63.37
CA VAL A 408 -80.55 60.98 61.99
C VAL A 408 -79.33 61.87 61.78
N GLN A 409 -79.36 63.12 62.26
CA GLN A 409 -78.25 64.06 62.07
C GLN A 409 -76.99 63.62 62.84
N VAL A 410 -77.14 63.14 64.08
CA VAL A 410 -76.05 62.56 64.88
C VAL A 410 -75.40 61.35 64.18
N HIS A 411 -76.19 60.56 63.44
CA HIS A 411 -75.68 59.41 62.69
C HIS A 411 -74.81 59.82 61.49
N LYS A 412 -75.23 60.83 60.71
CA LYS A 412 -74.47 61.35 59.55
C LYS A 412 -73.06 61.81 59.95
N TYR A 413 -72.94 62.58 61.03
CA TYR A 413 -71.65 63.05 61.55
C TYR A 413 -70.72 61.90 61.95
N ARG A 414 -71.26 60.84 62.60
CA ARG A 414 -70.48 59.65 63.00
C ARG A 414 -69.94 58.85 61.81
N ILE A 415 -70.67 58.76 60.70
CA ILE A 415 -70.18 58.10 59.47
C ILE A 415 -68.99 58.88 58.89
N MET A 416 -69.09 60.20 58.77
CA MET A 416 -68.03 61.06 58.23
C MET A 416 -66.72 60.92 59.02
N LYS A 417 -66.78 61.02 60.35
CA LYS A 417 -65.60 60.87 61.23
C LYS A 417 -64.97 59.47 61.13
N ARG A 418 -65.78 58.42 60.95
CA ARG A 418 -65.31 57.03 60.82
C ARG A 418 -64.62 56.77 59.47
N ALA A 419 -65.12 57.37 58.38
CA ALA A 419 -64.51 57.26 57.05
C ALA A 419 -63.08 57.85 57.01
N ILE A 420 -62.90 59.04 57.59
CA ILE A 420 -61.60 59.74 57.66
C ILE A 420 -60.55 58.87 58.38
N LEU A 421 -60.90 58.31 59.54
CA LEU A 421 -60.00 57.44 60.32
C LEU A 421 -59.63 56.16 59.55
N CYS A 422 -60.57 55.54 58.83
CA CYS A 422 -60.30 54.37 58.00
C CYS A 422 -59.31 54.68 56.86
N ILE A 423 -59.43 55.85 56.21
CA ILE A 423 -58.52 56.28 55.12
C ILE A 423 -57.10 56.53 55.67
N GLN A 424 -56.99 57.24 56.80
CA GLN A 424 -55.69 57.50 57.46
C GLN A 424 -55.00 56.20 57.90
N ALA A 425 -55.75 55.25 58.46
CA ALA A 425 -55.22 53.93 58.84
C ALA A 425 -54.80 53.09 57.63
N ALA A 426 -55.59 53.11 56.55
CA ALA A 426 -55.27 52.40 55.30
C ALA A 426 -53.98 52.92 54.65
N PHE A 427 -53.79 54.24 54.59
CA PHE A 427 -52.58 54.85 54.03
C PHE A 427 -51.32 54.49 54.85
N ARG A 428 -51.36 54.65 56.18
CA ARG A 428 -50.28 54.26 57.08
C ARG A 428 -49.95 52.77 56.93
N GLY A 429 -50.97 51.91 56.91
CA GLY A 429 -50.83 50.47 56.70
C GLY A 429 -50.28 50.08 55.32
N MET A 430 -50.55 50.88 54.27
CA MET A 430 -50.01 50.65 52.93
C MET A 430 -48.51 51.00 52.85
N LYS A 431 -48.08 52.12 53.45
CA LYS A 431 -46.69 52.58 53.45
C LYS A 431 -45.75 51.50 54.03
N THR A 432 -46.10 50.95 55.20
CA THR A 432 -45.31 49.90 55.86
C THR A 432 -45.28 48.59 55.07
N ARG A 433 -46.41 48.18 54.47
CA ARG A 433 -46.48 46.98 53.62
C ARG A 433 -45.65 47.11 52.34
N ARG A 434 -45.57 48.31 51.73
CA ARG A 434 -44.69 48.58 50.58
C ARG A 434 -43.22 48.41 50.95
N HIS A 435 -42.79 48.96 52.09
CA HIS A 435 -41.40 48.86 52.56
C HIS A 435 -40.99 47.41 52.87
N LEU A 436 -41.83 46.67 53.63
CA LEU A 436 -41.59 45.24 53.90
C LEU A 436 -41.55 44.39 52.63
N LYS A 437 -42.40 44.68 51.62
CA LYS A 437 -42.37 43.99 50.33
C LYS A 437 -41.05 44.22 49.59
N MET A 438 -40.50 45.43 49.62
CA MET A 438 -39.17 45.72 49.04
C MET A 438 -38.06 44.96 49.77
N MET A 439 -38.05 44.95 51.10
CA MET A 439 -37.07 44.19 51.88
C MET A 439 -37.14 42.68 51.60
N HIS A 440 -38.33 42.10 51.54
CA HIS A 440 -38.50 40.68 51.19
C HIS A 440 -38.09 40.35 49.75
N VAL A 441 -38.32 41.26 48.78
CA VAL A 441 -37.85 41.08 47.40
C VAL A 441 -36.33 41.12 47.32
N ALA A 442 -35.67 42.06 48.01
CA ALA A 442 -34.21 42.13 48.10
C ALA A 442 -33.61 40.87 48.76
N ALA A 443 -34.18 40.44 49.90
CA ALA A 443 -33.77 39.22 50.58
C ALA A 443 -33.97 37.97 49.71
N ALA A 444 -35.10 37.86 49.00
CA ALA A 444 -35.36 36.74 48.08
C ALA A 444 -34.41 36.73 46.89
N PHE A 445 -34.03 37.89 46.35
CA PHE A 445 -33.02 38.02 45.29
C PHE A 445 -31.63 37.58 45.78
N LEU A 446 -31.20 38.03 46.96
CA LEU A 446 -29.92 37.65 47.57
C LEU A 446 -29.88 36.14 47.85
N GLN A 447 -30.92 35.60 48.50
CA GLN A 447 -31.06 34.15 48.76
C GLN A 447 -31.09 33.33 47.46
N ARG A 448 -31.76 33.80 46.39
CA ARG A 448 -31.75 33.17 45.06
C ARG A 448 -30.33 33.14 44.47
N ARG A 449 -29.58 34.23 44.58
CA ARG A 449 -28.21 34.35 44.04
C ARG A 449 -27.24 33.43 44.80
N VAL A 450 -27.31 33.39 46.14
CA VAL A 450 -26.52 32.47 46.99
C VAL A 450 -26.89 31.01 46.74
N ARG A 451 -28.18 30.66 46.69
CA ARG A 451 -28.63 29.28 46.37
C ARG A 451 -28.15 28.84 44.99
N SER A 452 -28.18 29.73 43.99
CA SER A 452 -27.63 29.47 42.65
C SER A 452 -26.13 29.22 42.68
N PHE A 453 -25.35 30.09 43.36
CA PHE A 453 -23.91 29.94 43.53
C PHE A 453 -23.52 28.60 44.18
N LEU A 454 -24.18 28.21 45.27
CA LEU A 454 -23.92 26.93 45.95
C LEU A 454 -24.21 25.72 45.06
N LYS A 455 -25.28 25.76 44.25
CA LYS A 455 -25.56 24.71 43.25
C LYS A 455 -24.51 24.70 42.12
N ARG A 456 -24.07 25.87 41.65
CA ARG A 456 -23.02 26.00 40.62
C ARG A 456 -21.66 25.49 41.12
N LYS A 457 -21.25 25.83 42.35
CA LYS A 457 -20.03 25.30 43.01
C LYS A 457 -20.07 23.77 43.12
N LYS A 458 -21.20 23.19 43.54
CA LYS A 458 -21.37 21.73 43.61
C LYS A 458 -21.42 21.06 42.23
N TYR A 459 -22.02 21.69 41.22
CA TYR A 459 -22.00 21.19 39.83
C TYR A 459 -20.58 21.21 39.26
N ILE A 460 -19.81 22.29 39.46
CA ILE A 460 -18.42 22.39 39.00
C ILE A 460 -17.55 21.30 39.65
N SER A 461 -17.68 21.09 40.96
CA SER A 461 -16.99 20.01 41.69
C SER A 461 -17.32 18.60 41.17
N LEU A 462 -18.60 18.34 40.85
CA LEU A 462 -19.00 17.06 40.22
C LEU A 462 -18.47 16.94 38.78
N ARG A 463 -18.42 18.05 38.03
CA ARG A 463 -17.88 18.08 36.66
C ARG A 463 -16.36 17.84 36.65
N THR A 464 -15.60 18.44 37.55
CA THR A 464 -14.14 18.21 37.64
C THR A 464 -13.84 16.78 38.09
N ALA A 465 -14.59 16.23 39.05
CA ALA A 465 -14.48 14.81 39.43
C ALA A 465 -14.79 13.86 38.26
N ALA A 466 -15.86 14.13 37.50
CA ALA A 466 -16.19 13.33 36.31
C ALA A 466 -15.11 13.42 35.22
N VAL A 467 -14.57 14.61 34.95
CA VAL A 467 -13.47 14.81 33.98
C VAL A 467 -12.17 14.13 34.45
N MET A 468 -11.88 14.12 35.76
CA MET A 468 -10.78 13.36 36.35
C MET A 468 -10.92 11.85 36.08
N ILE A 469 -12.09 11.28 36.38
CA ILE A 469 -12.39 9.86 36.14
C ILE A 469 -12.29 9.53 34.63
N GLN A 470 -12.82 10.41 33.77
CA GLN A 470 -12.74 10.24 32.31
C GLN A 470 -11.30 10.36 31.79
N ARG A 471 -10.48 11.28 32.30
CA ARG A 471 -9.03 11.37 31.97
C ARG A 471 -8.29 10.10 32.40
N LYS A 472 -8.48 9.64 33.64
CA LYS A 472 -7.80 8.42 34.12
C LYS A 472 -8.23 7.18 33.35
N TYR A 473 -9.52 7.02 33.04
CA TYR A 473 -10.04 5.94 32.19
C TYR A 473 -9.43 5.97 30.78
N ARG A 474 -9.43 7.14 30.12
CA ARG A 474 -8.83 7.31 28.78
C ARG A 474 -7.33 6.98 28.79
N ALA A 475 -6.58 7.44 29.79
CA ALA A 475 -5.17 7.10 29.95
C ALA A 475 -4.95 5.57 30.12
N THR A 476 -5.76 4.89 30.93
CA THR A 476 -5.68 3.42 31.08
C THR A 476 -6.12 2.66 29.83
N ALA A 477 -7.02 3.20 29.02
CA ALA A 477 -7.40 2.62 27.73
C ALA A 477 -6.27 2.77 26.70
N HIS A 478 -5.66 3.96 26.60
CA HIS A 478 -4.53 4.23 25.72
C HIS A 478 -3.31 3.36 26.07
N ALA A 479 -2.99 3.22 27.35
CA ALA A 479 -1.92 2.34 27.82
C ALA A 479 -2.18 0.86 27.49
N LYS A 480 -3.44 0.40 27.54
CA LYS A 480 -3.81 -0.96 27.09
C LYS A 480 -3.66 -1.13 25.58
N GLN A 481 -4.02 -0.13 24.79
CA GLN A 481 -3.86 -0.16 23.34
C GLN A 481 -2.38 -0.22 22.95
N GLN A 482 -1.54 0.65 23.52
CA GLN A 482 -0.08 0.64 23.27
C GLN A 482 0.57 -0.68 23.71
N HIS A 483 0.10 -1.30 24.80
CA HIS A 483 0.55 -2.63 25.21
C HIS A 483 0.12 -3.74 24.21
N GLN A 484 -1.07 -3.65 23.62
CA GLN A 484 -1.50 -4.56 22.55
C GLN A 484 -0.68 -4.36 21.27
N GLU A 485 -0.44 -3.11 20.86
CA GLU A 485 0.41 -2.76 19.72
C GLU A 485 1.84 -3.32 19.89
N TYR A 486 2.44 -3.16 21.08
CA TYR A 486 3.72 -3.79 21.45
C TYR A 486 3.68 -5.33 21.36
N LEU A 487 2.61 -5.97 21.85
CA LEU A 487 2.45 -7.43 21.76
C LEU A 487 2.30 -7.92 20.31
N HIS A 488 1.64 -7.13 19.43
CA HIS A 488 1.58 -7.41 17.99
C HIS A 488 2.96 -7.26 17.34
N LEU A 489 3.70 -6.19 17.65
CA LEU A 489 5.05 -5.94 17.15
C LEU A 489 6.00 -7.07 17.56
N ARG A 490 5.97 -7.48 18.84
CA ARG A 490 6.77 -8.60 19.37
C ARG A 490 6.41 -9.93 18.69
N LYS A 491 5.13 -10.21 18.44
CA LYS A 491 4.70 -11.41 17.69
C LYS A 491 5.22 -11.39 16.26
N ALA A 492 5.09 -10.27 15.55
CA ALA A 492 5.61 -10.12 14.20
C ALA A 492 7.14 -10.33 14.14
N ALA A 493 7.88 -9.74 15.07
CA ALA A 493 9.33 -9.93 15.19
C ALA A 493 9.71 -11.40 15.41
N VAL A 494 9.04 -12.12 16.32
CA VAL A 494 9.28 -13.54 16.57
C VAL A 494 8.96 -14.41 15.33
N THR A 495 7.87 -14.11 14.60
CA THR A 495 7.54 -14.80 13.35
C THR A 495 8.57 -14.54 12.24
N ILE A 496 9.08 -13.31 12.12
CA ILE A 496 10.14 -12.98 11.15
C ILE A 496 11.45 -13.67 11.54
N GLN A 497 11.81 -13.68 12.83
CA GLN A 497 13.01 -14.35 13.34
C GLN A 497 12.96 -15.87 13.13
N SER A 498 11.83 -16.54 13.37
CA SER A 498 11.68 -17.98 13.13
C SER A 498 11.64 -18.32 11.64
N ALA A 499 10.97 -17.51 10.81
CA ALA A 499 10.98 -17.66 9.35
C ALA A 499 12.40 -17.50 8.77
N TYR A 500 13.15 -16.50 9.23
CA TYR A 500 14.54 -16.25 8.82
C TYR A 500 15.50 -17.37 9.27
N ARG A 501 15.43 -17.80 10.53
CA ARG A 501 16.22 -18.96 11.02
C ARG A 501 15.93 -20.21 10.20
N GLY A 502 14.65 -20.49 9.91
CA GLY A 502 14.25 -21.58 9.03
C GLY A 502 14.72 -21.42 7.58
N PHE A 503 14.78 -20.20 7.05
CA PHE A 503 15.33 -19.92 5.72
C PHE A 503 16.83 -20.19 5.65
N VAL A 504 17.62 -19.79 6.65
CA VAL A 504 19.06 -20.08 6.72
C VAL A 504 19.33 -21.58 6.71
N VAL A 505 18.60 -22.36 7.53
CA VAL A 505 18.71 -23.83 7.56
C VAL A 505 18.32 -24.44 6.21
N ARG A 506 17.19 -24.04 5.62
CA ARG A 506 16.75 -24.53 4.30
C ARG A 506 17.74 -24.18 3.18
N LYS A 507 18.37 -23.00 3.22
CA LYS A 507 19.41 -22.59 2.24
C LYS A 507 20.65 -23.48 2.35
N LYS A 508 21.14 -23.74 3.57
CA LYS A 508 22.29 -24.65 3.80
C LYS A 508 21.97 -26.10 3.40
N MET A 509 20.77 -26.59 3.74
CA MET A 509 20.28 -27.91 3.34
C MET A 509 20.11 -28.03 1.81
N GLN A 510 19.65 -26.99 1.12
CA GLN A 510 19.61 -26.97 -0.35
C GLN A 510 21.01 -26.98 -0.98
N GLN A 511 22.00 -26.32 -0.37
CA GLN A 511 23.41 -26.42 -0.82
C GLN A 511 23.94 -27.86 -0.64
N MET A 512 23.67 -28.50 0.50
CA MET A 512 24.06 -29.90 0.74
C MET A 512 23.39 -30.87 -0.24
N HIS A 513 22.09 -30.73 -0.51
CA HIS A 513 21.41 -31.56 -1.51
C HIS A 513 21.92 -31.29 -2.94
N ARG A 514 22.29 -30.05 -3.29
CA ARG A 514 22.93 -29.76 -4.59
C ARG A 514 24.30 -30.44 -4.71
N ALA A 515 25.15 -30.33 -3.69
CA ALA A 515 26.44 -31.01 -3.66
C ALA A 515 26.31 -32.54 -3.76
N ALA A 516 25.41 -33.13 -2.96
CA ALA A 516 25.10 -34.57 -3.04
C ALA A 516 24.57 -34.97 -4.43
N THR A 517 23.73 -34.15 -5.05
CA THR A 517 23.21 -34.40 -6.42
C THR A 517 24.33 -34.38 -7.46
N VAL A 518 25.27 -33.43 -7.37
CA VAL A 518 26.44 -33.35 -8.27
C VAL A 518 27.36 -34.55 -8.08
N ILE A 519 27.66 -34.94 -6.84
CA ILE A 519 28.47 -36.13 -6.53
C ILE A 519 27.81 -37.41 -7.04
N GLN A 520 26.49 -37.58 -6.83
CA GLN A 520 25.73 -38.72 -7.33
C GLN A 520 25.66 -38.74 -8.87
N ALA A 521 25.53 -37.58 -9.52
CA ALA A 521 25.55 -37.48 -10.98
C ALA A 521 26.93 -37.84 -11.54
N ALA A 522 28.01 -37.33 -10.94
CA ALA A 522 29.39 -37.66 -11.32
C ALA A 522 29.69 -39.16 -11.17
N LEU A 523 29.28 -39.78 -10.05
CA LEU A 523 29.46 -41.23 -9.84
C LEU A 523 28.62 -42.08 -10.78
N ARG A 524 27.39 -41.65 -11.13
CA ARG A 524 26.55 -42.32 -12.13
C ARG A 524 27.15 -42.20 -13.54
N MET A 525 27.65 -41.01 -13.89
CA MET A 525 28.37 -40.76 -15.14
C MET A 525 29.62 -41.63 -15.23
N TYR A 526 30.46 -41.66 -14.19
CA TYR A 526 31.67 -42.48 -14.12
C TYR A 526 31.39 -43.99 -14.29
N ARG A 527 30.39 -44.52 -13.58
CA ARG A 527 29.95 -45.92 -13.75
C ARG A 527 29.44 -46.20 -15.17
N MET A 528 28.69 -45.28 -15.77
CA MET A 528 28.21 -45.41 -17.15
C MET A 528 29.36 -45.34 -18.16
N CYS A 529 30.32 -44.44 -17.95
CA CYS A 529 31.52 -44.33 -18.77
C CYS A 529 32.35 -45.61 -18.72
N ILE A 530 32.61 -46.19 -17.55
CA ILE A 530 33.34 -47.48 -17.43
C ILE A 530 32.60 -48.61 -18.16
N SER A 531 31.28 -48.72 -17.98
CA SER A 531 30.45 -49.73 -18.67
C SER A 531 30.47 -49.55 -20.20
N TYR A 532 30.39 -48.30 -20.66
CA TYR A 532 30.55 -48.00 -22.09
C TYR A 532 31.98 -48.28 -22.58
N GLN A 533 33.01 -48.01 -21.77
CA GLN A 533 34.41 -48.26 -22.11
C GLN A 533 34.66 -49.76 -22.31
N SER A 534 34.16 -50.62 -21.41
CA SER A 534 34.34 -52.07 -21.52
C SER A 534 33.57 -52.66 -22.69
N VAL A 535 32.32 -52.23 -22.93
CA VAL A 535 31.55 -52.61 -24.13
C VAL A 535 32.21 -52.11 -25.42
N LYS A 536 32.80 -50.90 -25.42
CA LYS A 536 33.56 -50.35 -26.55
C LYS A 536 34.85 -51.14 -26.79
N PHE A 537 35.61 -51.49 -25.75
CA PHE A 537 36.81 -52.33 -25.90
C PHE A 537 36.44 -53.72 -26.43
N ALA A 538 35.45 -54.39 -25.83
CA ALA A 538 34.99 -55.70 -26.30
C ALA A 538 34.52 -55.67 -27.76
N SER A 539 33.76 -54.65 -28.17
CA SER A 539 33.32 -54.50 -29.57
C SER A 539 34.45 -54.11 -30.53
N ILE A 540 35.48 -53.38 -30.09
CA ILE A 540 36.71 -53.17 -30.87
C ILE A 540 37.50 -54.48 -31.02
N THR A 541 37.70 -55.25 -29.95
CA THR A 541 38.38 -56.56 -30.00
C THR A 541 37.65 -57.53 -30.94
N ILE A 542 36.30 -57.59 -30.86
CA ILE A 542 35.48 -58.38 -31.78
C ILE A 542 35.59 -57.87 -33.23
N GLN A 543 35.61 -56.55 -33.46
CA GLN A 543 35.81 -55.98 -34.79
C GLN A 543 37.20 -56.27 -35.35
N GLN A 544 38.25 -56.24 -34.53
CA GLN A 544 39.62 -56.56 -34.92
C GLN A 544 39.77 -58.06 -35.25
N HIS A 545 39.24 -58.97 -34.42
CA HIS A 545 39.18 -60.39 -34.76
C HIS A 545 38.37 -60.67 -36.04
N TYR A 546 37.23 -59.98 -36.22
CA TYR A 546 36.41 -60.11 -37.43
C TYR A 546 37.11 -59.54 -38.68
N GLN A 547 37.88 -58.46 -38.54
CA GLN A 547 38.69 -57.89 -39.62
C GLN A 547 39.85 -58.82 -40.00
N ALA A 548 40.61 -59.35 -39.02
CA ALA A 548 41.65 -60.34 -39.26
C ALA A 548 41.11 -61.62 -39.92
N TYR A 549 39.97 -62.14 -39.44
CA TYR A 549 39.26 -63.26 -40.07
C TYR A 549 38.86 -62.95 -41.51
N LYS A 550 38.32 -61.74 -41.76
CA LYS A 550 37.90 -61.29 -43.09
C LYS A 550 39.08 -61.11 -44.04
N GLU A 551 40.22 -60.62 -43.56
CA GLU A 551 41.44 -60.41 -44.36
C GLU A 551 42.13 -61.72 -44.70
N GLY A 552 42.29 -62.65 -43.74
CA GLY A 552 42.77 -64.01 -44.02
C GLY A 552 41.88 -64.72 -45.05
N LYS A 553 40.55 -64.64 -44.88
CA LYS A 553 39.58 -65.20 -45.84
C LYS A 553 39.62 -64.51 -47.21
N LEU A 554 39.96 -63.22 -47.29
CA LEU A 554 40.18 -62.52 -48.56
C LEU A 554 41.48 -62.94 -49.25
N GLN A 555 42.58 -63.13 -48.51
CA GLN A 555 43.86 -63.56 -49.06
C GLN A 555 43.75 -64.98 -49.65
N GLN A 556 43.08 -65.90 -48.96
CA GLN A 556 42.81 -67.26 -49.45
C GLN A 556 41.90 -67.28 -50.69
N TYR A 557 40.96 -66.33 -50.82
CA TYR A 557 40.13 -66.16 -52.02
C TYR A 557 40.86 -65.43 -53.18
N SER A 558 41.92 -64.68 -52.86
CA SER A 558 42.75 -63.91 -53.80
C SER A 558 43.73 -64.80 -54.57
N SER A 559 44.37 -65.76 -53.88
CA SER A 559 45.24 -66.75 -54.52
C SER A 559 44.49 -67.59 -55.55
N MET A 560 43.32 -68.14 -55.19
CA MET A 560 42.45 -68.90 -56.11
C MET A 560 42.04 -68.08 -57.35
N LYS A 561 41.69 -66.79 -57.19
CA LYS A 561 41.24 -65.95 -58.32
C LYS A 561 42.36 -65.49 -59.26
N LYS A 562 43.61 -65.44 -58.79
CA LYS A 562 44.76 -65.10 -59.65
C LYS A 562 45.14 -66.24 -60.60
N ALA A 563 44.94 -67.50 -60.22
CA ALA A 563 45.14 -68.64 -61.12
C ALA A 563 44.11 -68.69 -62.28
N ALA A 564 42.82 -68.49 -61.99
CA ALA A 564 41.75 -68.67 -62.96
C ALA A 564 41.66 -67.58 -64.06
N THR A 565 42.30 -66.42 -63.88
CA THR A 565 42.01 -65.22 -64.69
C THR A 565 42.90 -65.03 -65.94
N CYS A 566 43.97 -65.80 -66.12
CA CYS A 566 44.77 -65.74 -67.35
C CYS A 566 44.14 -66.47 -68.55
N ILE A 567 43.35 -67.53 -68.34
CA ILE A 567 42.87 -68.39 -69.44
C ILE A 567 41.62 -67.82 -70.15
N GLN A 568 40.74 -67.11 -69.44
CA GLN A 568 39.42 -66.73 -70.00
C GLN A 568 39.36 -65.39 -70.75
N ARG A 569 40.39 -64.54 -70.64
CA ARG A 569 40.32 -63.13 -71.10
C ARG A 569 40.32 -62.94 -72.63
N ARG A 570 40.68 -63.97 -73.42
CA ARG A 570 40.82 -63.88 -74.89
C ARG A 570 39.52 -64.15 -75.67
N ARG A 571 38.52 -64.84 -75.10
CA ARG A 571 37.34 -65.38 -75.85
C ARG A 571 36.09 -64.48 -75.85
N PHE A 572 36.02 -63.44 -75.01
CA PHE A 572 34.79 -62.64 -74.80
C PHE A 572 34.68 -61.36 -75.66
N LYS A 573 35.79 -60.83 -76.20
CA LYS A 573 35.78 -59.51 -76.88
C LYS A 573 35.09 -59.54 -78.26
N THR A 574 35.18 -60.65 -78.99
CA THR A 574 34.62 -60.82 -80.35
C THR A 574 33.11 -61.13 -80.37
N PHE A 575 32.52 -61.59 -79.26
CA PHE A 575 31.09 -61.88 -79.17
C PHE A 575 30.22 -60.60 -79.09
N LYS A 576 30.71 -59.58 -78.38
CA LYS A 576 29.90 -58.46 -77.89
C LYS A 576 29.50 -57.42 -78.94
N GLU A 577 30.16 -57.40 -80.10
CA GLU A 577 29.86 -56.46 -81.19
C GLU A 577 28.81 -57.01 -82.18
N ARG A 578 28.81 -58.33 -82.43
CA ARG A 578 27.82 -59.00 -83.30
C ARG A 578 26.38 -58.87 -82.77
N GLN A 579 26.20 -58.80 -81.45
CA GLN A 579 24.88 -58.68 -80.81
C GLN A 579 24.27 -57.27 -80.87
N ARG A 580 25.07 -56.21 -81.12
CA ARG A 580 24.57 -54.84 -81.36
C ARG A 580 23.95 -54.64 -82.74
N TYR A 581 24.37 -55.44 -83.73
CA TYR A 581 23.86 -55.37 -85.11
C TYR A 581 22.40 -55.87 -85.20
N LEU A 582 22.05 -56.90 -84.44
CA LEU A 582 20.72 -57.53 -84.50
C LEU A 582 19.63 -56.72 -83.78
N SER A 583 19.94 -56.02 -82.68
CA SER A 583 18.92 -55.28 -81.90
C SER A 583 18.37 -54.04 -82.62
N LEU A 584 19.17 -53.39 -83.47
CA LEU A 584 18.72 -52.25 -84.28
C LEU A 584 17.76 -52.65 -85.40
N LYS A 585 17.88 -53.87 -85.94
CA LYS A 585 17.03 -54.37 -87.04
C LYS A 585 15.58 -54.63 -86.58
N ALA A 586 15.38 -55.07 -85.34
CA ALA A 586 14.06 -55.34 -84.77
C ALA A 586 13.25 -54.07 -84.43
N ALA A 587 13.92 -52.99 -84.01
CA ALA A 587 13.26 -51.76 -83.56
C ALA A 587 12.51 -51.00 -84.68
N ALA A 588 12.96 -51.12 -85.93
CA ALA A 588 12.40 -50.40 -87.07
C ALA A 588 10.96 -50.82 -87.42
N VAL A 589 10.65 -52.11 -87.36
CA VAL A 589 9.35 -52.68 -87.79
C VAL A 589 8.22 -52.27 -86.84
N VAL A 590 8.51 -52.12 -85.54
CA VAL A 590 7.52 -51.72 -84.53
C VAL A 590 7.09 -50.25 -84.69
N LEU A 591 8.01 -49.36 -85.08
CA LEU A 591 7.65 -47.95 -85.37
C LEU A 591 6.74 -47.83 -86.60
N GLN A 592 6.99 -48.60 -87.65
CA GLN A 592 6.24 -48.53 -88.91
C GLN A 592 4.76 -48.86 -88.75
N ARG A 593 4.41 -49.83 -87.88
CA ARG A 593 3.00 -50.14 -87.56
C ARG A 593 2.30 -49.04 -86.75
N ARG A 594 3.01 -48.38 -85.82
CA ARG A 594 2.40 -47.37 -84.94
C ARG A 594 2.22 -45.99 -85.60
N TYR A 595 2.99 -45.68 -86.65
CA TYR A 595 2.85 -44.43 -87.40
C TYR A 595 1.55 -44.37 -88.22
N ARG A 596 1.14 -45.48 -88.85
CA ARG A 596 -0.07 -45.54 -89.70
C ARG A 596 -1.38 -45.33 -88.92
N ALA A 597 -1.44 -45.74 -87.65
CA ALA A 597 -2.61 -45.53 -86.80
C ALA A 597 -2.84 -44.07 -86.36
N LEU A 598 -1.82 -43.20 -86.43
CA LEU A 598 -1.89 -41.82 -85.92
C LEU A 598 -2.52 -40.83 -86.92
N ILE A 599 -2.62 -41.20 -88.19
CA ILE A 599 -3.09 -40.31 -89.27
C ILE A 599 -4.63 -40.21 -89.28
N LEU A 600 -5.32 -41.31 -88.99
CA LEU A 600 -6.79 -41.42 -89.11
C LEU A 600 -7.54 -40.61 -88.04
N VAL A 601 -6.99 -40.52 -86.81
CA VAL A 601 -7.59 -39.75 -85.70
C VAL A 601 -7.51 -38.23 -85.90
N ARG A 602 -6.55 -37.74 -86.72
CA ARG A 602 -6.29 -36.30 -86.86
C ARG A 602 -7.30 -35.55 -87.72
N TRP A 603 -8.02 -36.21 -88.62
CA TRP A 603 -9.01 -35.55 -89.49
C TRP A 603 -10.26 -35.12 -88.71
N HIS A 604 -11.00 -36.05 -88.09
CA HIS A 604 -12.25 -35.74 -87.39
C HIS A 604 -12.13 -34.73 -86.23
N THR A 605 -10.94 -34.58 -85.63
CA THR A 605 -10.74 -33.62 -84.52
C THR A 605 -10.60 -32.17 -84.99
N GLN A 606 -10.18 -31.95 -86.25
CA GLN A 606 -9.92 -30.62 -86.80
C GLN A 606 -11.24 -29.89 -87.14
N GLU A 607 -12.21 -30.64 -87.67
CA GLU A 607 -13.50 -30.17 -88.18
C GLU A 607 -14.45 -29.70 -87.05
N TYR A 608 -14.59 -30.50 -85.99
CA TYR A 608 -15.38 -30.15 -84.80
C TYR A 608 -14.93 -28.81 -84.13
N LEU A 609 -13.66 -28.44 -84.28
CA LEU A 609 -13.07 -27.25 -83.67
C LEU A 609 -13.18 -25.98 -84.53
N SER A 610 -13.54 -26.06 -85.81
CA SER A 610 -13.82 -24.87 -86.65
C SER A 610 -15.23 -24.34 -86.36
N PHE A 611 -16.24 -25.22 -86.43
CA PHE A 611 -17.66 -24.90 -86.23
C PHE A 611 -17.92 -24.22 -84.88
N ARG A 612 -17.34 -24.78 -83.80
CA ARG A 612 -17.45 -24.23 -82.44
C ARG A 612 -16.89 -22.81 -82.29
N ARG A 613 -15.91 -22.39 -83.12
CA ARG A 613 -15.31 -21.05 -83.06
C ARG A 613 -16.14 -19.99 -83.77
N ALA A 614 -16.91 -20.35 -84.78
CA ALA A 614 -17.83 -19.43 -85.47
C ALA A 614 -18.99 -19.02 -84.55
N VAL A 615 -19.68 -20.00 -83.96
CA VAL A 615 -20.86 -19.78 -83.09
C VAL A 615 -20.55 -18.84 -81.91
N ILE A 616 -19.39 -19.01 -81.26
CA ILE A 616 -19.00 -18.19 -80.09
C ILE A 616 -18.78 -16.71 -80.47
N ARG A 617 -18.30 -16.41 -81.69
CA ARG A 617 -18.13 -15.02 -82.15
C ARG A 617 -19.46 -14.32 -82.43
N ILE A 618 -20.41 -15.01 -83.06
CA ILE A 618 -21.73 -14.44 -83.35
C ILE A 618 -22.51 -14.17 -82.05
N GLN A 619 -22.47 -15.11 -81.10
CA GLN A 619 -23.13 -14.96 -79.80
C GLN A 619 -22.57 -13.81 -78.94
N SER A 620 -21.29 -13.43 -79.09
CA SER A 620 -20.70 -12.35 -78.28
C SER A 620 -21.09 -10.95 -78.77
N LEU A 621 -21.18 -10.74 -80.09
CA LEU A 621 -21.53 -9.44 -80.68
C LEU A 621 -22.98 -9.04 -80.42
N TYR A 622 -23.93 -9.96 -80.61
CA TYR A 622 -25.36 -9.70 -80.39
C TYR A 622 -25.66 -9.24 -78.95
N ARG A 623 -25.05 -9.91 -77.96
CA ARG A 623 -25.18 -9.55 -76.52
C ARG A 623 -24.62 -8.17 -76.19
N GLY A 624 -23.60 -7.71 -76.93
CA GLY A 624 -22.98 -6.39 -76.79
C GLY A 624 -23.72 -5.22 -77.46
N ILE A 625 -24.78 -5.50 -78.23
CA ILE A 625 -25.67 -4.50 -78.84
C ILE A 625 -26.96 -4.36 -78.02
N GLN A 626 -27.57 -5.49 -77.62
CA GLN A 626 -28.80 -5.50 -76.82
C GLN A 626 -28.64 -4.77 -75.48
N THR A 627 -27.49 -4.94 -74.82
CA THR A 627 -27.16 -4.23 -73.57
C THR A 627 -27.08 -2.72 -73.73
N ARG A 628 -26.53 -2.21 -74.85
CA ARG A 628 -26.41 -0.75 -75.08
C ARG A 628 -27.76 -0.08 -75.38
N ARG A 629 -28.63 -0.70 -76.18
CA ARG A 629 -30.00 -0.20 -76.40
C ARG A 629 -30.81 -0.16 -75.09
N ASN A 630 -30.71 -1.21 -74.26
CA ASN A 630 -31.41 -1.27 -72.97
C ASN A 630 -30.94 -0.17 -71.99
N ILE A 631 -29.65 0.19 -71.98
CA ILE A 631 -29.12 1.24 -71.10
C ILE A 631 -29.63 2.63 -71.51
N GLN A 632 -29.65 2.96 -72.80
CA GLN A 632 -30.18 4.26 -73.28
C GLN A 632 -31.69 4.39 -72.98
N HIS A 633 -32.47 3.34 -73.23
CA HIS A 633 -33.91 3.34 -72.94
C HIS A 633 -34.21 3.49 -71.44
N MET A 634 -33.39 2.88 -70.57
CA MET A 634 -33.48 3.04 -69.12
C MET A 634 -33.20 4.48 -68.65
N HIS A 635 -32.20 5.16 -69.22
CA HIS A 635 -31.93 6.57 -68.86
C HIS A 635 -33.10 7.50 -69.21
N LEU A 636 -33.71 7.35 -70.40
CA LEU A 636 -34.84 8.18 -70.82
C LEU A 636 -36.06 8.02 -69.89
N ILE A 637 -36.35 6.78 -69.47
CA ILE A 637 -37.44 6.46 -68.54
C ILE A 637 -37.17 7.01 -67.13
N LEU A 638 -35.91 7.07 -66.68
CA LEU A 638 -35.55 7.58 -65.36
C LEU A 638 -35.75 9.11 -65.26
N ASP A 639 -35.35 9.88 -66.27
CA ASP A 639 -35.53 11.34 -66.28
C ASP A 639 -37.01 11.75 -66.28
N GLN A 640 -37.86 11.12 -67.10
CA GLN A 640 -39.30 11.37 -67.06
C GLN A 640 -39.93 10.97 -65.72
N LYS A 641 -39.46 9.89 -65.09
CA LYS A 641 -39.89 9.50 -63.72
C LYS A 641 -39.40 10.48 -62.65
N GLN A 642 -38.23 11.09 -62.79
CA GLN A 642 -37.78 12.17 -61.90
C GLN A 642 -38.64 13.41 -62.04
N LYS A 643 -38.95 13.87 -63.26
CA LYS A 643 -39.77 15.07 -63.50
C LYS A 643 -41.19 14.91 -62.96
N LYS A 644 -41.86 13.78 -63.19
CA LYS A 644 -43.17 13.50 -62.54
C LYS A 644 -43.07 13.37 -61.02
N ARG A 645 -42.01 12.74 -60.48
CA ARG A 645 -41.80 12.68 -59.02
C ARG A 645 -41.62 14.07 -58.39
N LEU A 646 -40.95 15.01 -59.05
CA LEU A 646 -40.70 16.34 -58.51
C LEU A 646 -42.00 17.13 -58.29
N LEU A 647 -42.92 17.08 -59.27
CA LEU A 647 -44.24 17.72 -59.18
C LEU A 647 -45.14 17.06 -58.12
N CYS A 648 -45.17 15.73 -58.05
CA CYS A 648 -45.90 15.04 -56.97
C CYS A 648 -45.29 15.35 -55.58
N PHE A 649 -43.97 15.52 -55.49
CA PHE A 649 -43.28 15.86 -54.24
C PHE A 649 -43.55 17.30 -53.80
N SER A 650 -43.61 18.29 -54.71
CA SER A 650 -43.94 19.67 -54.35
C SER A 650 -45.39 19.81 -53.86
N ALA A 651 -46.34 19.17 -54.55
CA ALA A 651 -47.74 19.12 -54.11
C ALA A 651 -47.89 18.41 -52.75
N ALA A 652 -47.26 17.24 -52.57
CA ALA A 652 -47.25 16.53 -51.29
C ALA A 652 -46.60 17.37 -50.18
N ALA A 653 -45.50 18.08 -50.46
CA ALA A 653 -44.85 18.97 -49.50
C ALA A 653 -45.76 20.13 -49.09
N TYR A 654 -46.51 20.73 -50.02
CA TYR A 654 -47.46 21.81 -49.71
C TYR A 654 -48.61 21.34 -48.80
N HIS A 655 -49.22 20.19 -49.12
CA HIS A 655 -50.28 19.61 -48.28
C HIS A 655 -49.72 19.11 -46.94
N HIS A 656 -48.51 18.54 -46.89
CA HIS A 656 -47.86 18.18 -45.64
C HIS A 656 -47.50 19.40 -44.79
N LEU A 657 -46.99 20.52 -45.36
CA LEU A 657 -46.77 21.75 -44.61
C LEU A 657 -48.08 22.33 -44.05
N SER A 658 -49.17 22.27 -44.82
CA SER A 658 -50.49 22.73 -44.40
C SER A 658 -51.07 21.85 -43.28
N ALA A 659 -50.98 20.53 -43.41
CA ALA A 659 -51.31 19.58 -42.36
C ALA A 659 -50.42 19.77 -41.11
N ILE A 660 -49.12 20.04 -41.27
CA ILE A 660 -48.19 20.34 -40.18
C ILE A 660 -48.56 21.65 -39.47
N LYS A 661 -48.97 22.70 -40.19
CA LYS A 661 -49.48 23.96 -39.58
C LYS A 661 -50.71 23.69 -38.70
N ILE A 662 -51.71 23.00 -39.24
CA ILE A 662 -52.95 22.64 -38.52
C ILE A 662 -52.65 21.73 -37.33
N GLN A 663 -51.81 20.69 -37.53
CA GLN A 663 -51.36 19.81 -36.45
C GLN A 663 -50.53 20.55 -35.40
N ARG A 664 -49.74 21.58 -35.76
CA ARG A 664 -49.04 22.43 -34.79
C ARG A 664 -50.04 23.23 -33.97
N ALA A 665 -51.00 23.90 -34.60
CA ALA A 665 -52.03 24.67 -33.89
C ALA A 665 -52.83 23.77 -32.93
N PHE A 666 -53.29 22.61 -33.40
CA PHE A 666 -54.03 21.64 -32.57
C PHE A 666 -53.16 21.03 -31.45
N ARG A 667 -51.89 20.71 -31.72
CA ARG A 667 -50.94 20.25 -30.68
C ARG A 667 -50.62 21.35 -29.67
N ILE A 668 -50.53 22.62 -30.07
CA ILE A 668 -50.35 23.75 -29.17
C ILE A 668 -51.61 23.93 -28.30
N HIS A 669 -52.81 23.86 -28.86
CA HIS A 669 -54.05 23.87 -28.07
C HIS A 669 -54.12 22.68 -27.10
N LEU A 670 -53.81 21.46 -27.54
CA LEU A 670 -53.75 20.28 -26.66
C LEU A 670 -52.67 20.41 -25.58
N VAL A 671 -51.50 20.96 -25.89
CA VAL A 671 -50.43 21.22 -24.91
C VAL A 671 -50.85 22.29 -23.92
N LEU A 672 -51.54 23.35 -24.34
CA LEU A 672 -52.10 24.37 -23.44
C LEU A 672 -53.22 23.79 -22.55
N LYS A 673 -54.15 23.01 -23.11
CA LYS A 673 -55.22 22.36 -22.36
C LYS A 673 -54.68 21.31 -21.38
N HIS A 674 -53.69 20.51 -21.79
CA HIS A 674 -52.96 19.64 -20.86
C HIS A 674 -52.14 20.42 -19.85
N ALA A 675 -51.48 21.53 -20.21
CA ALA A 675 -50.75 22.37 -19.26
C ALA A 675 -51.71 22.98 -18.23
N GLN A 676 -52.92 23.41 -18.62
CA GLN A 676 -53.93 23.93 -17.71
C GLN A 676 -54.50 22.84 -16.79
N MET A 677 -54.70 21.62 -17.31
CA MET A 677 -55.05 20.43 -16.52
C MET A 677 -53.92 20.03 -15.56
N GLN A 678 -52.66 20.10 -15.99
CA GLN A 678 -51.48 19.84 -15.16
C GLN A 678 -51.23 20.95 -14.14
N ILE A 679 -51.52 22.22 -14.46
CA ILE A 679 -51.47 23.33 -13.49
C ILE A 679 -52.59 23.13 -12.46
N SER A 680 -53.78 22.71 -12.87
CA SER A 680 -54.89 22.41 -11.95
C SER A 680 -54.59 21.21 -11.05
N SER A 681 -54.03 20.13 -11.60
CA SER A 681 -53.60 18.96 -10.83
C SER A 681 -52.41 19.30 -9.92
N VAL A 682 -51.43 20.08 -10.39
CA VAL A 682 -50.30 20.58 -9.59
C VAL A 682 -50.77 21.54 -8.51
N LEU A 683 -51.76 22.41 -8.74
CA LEU A 683 -52.33 23.27 -7.70
C LEU A 683 -53.10 22.45 -6.65
N CYS A 684 -53.81 21.40 -7.07
CA CYS A 684 -54.44 20.45 -6.15
C CYS A 684 -53.39 19.68 -5.33
N ILE A 685 -52.36 19.13 -5.99
CA ILE A 685 -51.22 18.45 -5.36
C ILE A 685 -50.42 19.42 -4.48
N GLN A 686 -50.28 20.70 -4.82
CA GLN A 686 -49.62 21.71 -4.00
C GLN A 686 -50.48 22.10 -2.78
N ARG A 687 -51.80 22.25 -2.92
CA ARG A 687 -52.71 22.47 -1.78
C ARG A 687 -52.67 21.26 -0.84
N TRP A 688 -52.78 20.05 -1.39
CA TRP A 688 -52.63 18.79 -0.65
C TRP A 688 -51.24 18.67 -0.01
N PHE A 689 -50.17 18.98 -0.72
CA PHE A 689 -48.79 18.88 -0.21
C PHE A 689 -48.50 19.93 0.85
N ARG A 690 -49.00 21.17 0.72
CA ARG A 690 -48.92 22.20 1.77
C ARG A 690 -49.69 21.76 3.01
N ALA A 691 -50.93 21.28 2.86
CA ALA A 691 -51.72 20.73 3.96
C ALA A 691 -51.05 19.49 4.61
N ARG A 692 -50.48 18.60 3.80
CA ARG A 692 -49.77 17.39 4.24
C ARG A 692 -48.44 17.71 4.91
N LEU A 693 -47.71 18.72 4.45
CA LEU A 693 -46.49 19.24 5.05
C LEU A 693 -46.79 19.97 6.35
N GLN A 694 -47.89 20.71 6.45
CA GLN A 694 -48.36 21.35 7.68
C GLN A 694 -48.87 20.33 8.69
N GLN A 695 -49.57 19.29 8.25
CA GLN A 695 -49.90 18.12 9.07
C GLN A 695 -48.63 17.35 9.49
N GLN A 696 -47.64 17.20 8.62
CA GLN A 696 -46.37 16.57 8.94
C GLN A 696 -45.54 17.41 9.91
N LYS A 697 -45.54 18.74 9.80
CA LYS A 697 -44.91 19.68 10.73
C LYS A 697 -45.61 19.61 12.10
N SER A 698 -46.94 19.66 12.13
CA SER A 698 -47.74 19.41 13.34
C SER A 698 -47.44 18.05 13.97
N LEU A 699 -47.37 16.96 13.19
CA LEU A 699 -46.98 15.63 13.67
C LEU A 699 -45.52 15.56 14.13
N GLN A 700 -44.59 16.28 13.49
CA GLN A 700 -43.21 16.40 13.94
C GLN A 700 -43.13 17.17 15.27
N ASP A 701 -43.91 18.24 15.43
CA ASP A 701 -43.97 19.03 16.66
C ASP A 701 -44.66 18.25 17.78
N HIS A 702 -45.72 17.50 17.48
CA HIS A 702 -46.29 16.51 18.41
C HIS A 702 -45.28 15.41 18.76
N GLN A 703 -44.45 14.97 17.82
CA GLN A 703 -43.34 14.05 18.11
C GLN A 703 -42.20 14.71 18.91
N LYS A 704 -41.91 16.01 18.75
CA LYS A 704 -40.97 16.76 19.59
C LYS A 704 -41.52 16.87 21.00
N ILE A 705 -42.80 17.21 21.17
CA ILE A 705 -43.52 17.24 22.45
C ILE A 705 -43.54 15.85 23.09
N ILE A 706 -43.86 14.79 22.35
CA ILE A 706 -43.81 13.40 22.86
C ILE A 706 -42.38 12.98 23.21
N LYS A 707 -41.35 13.39 22.45
CA LYS A 707 -39.93 13.19 22.81
C LYS A 707 -39.59 13.92 24.11
N ILE A 708 -40.00 15.18 24.27
CA ILE A 708 -39.81 15.98 25.49
C ILE A 708 -40.55 15.34 26.67
N GLN A 709 -41.83 15.00 26.54
CA GLN A 709 -42.61 14.30 27.57
C GLN A 709 -42.00 12.93 27.92
N ARG A 710 -41.48 12.17 26.95
CA ARG A 710 -40.74 10.93 27.20
C ARG A 710 -39.41 11.18 27.89
N MET A 711 -38.69 12.26 27.57
CA MET A 711 -37.47 12.67 28.27
C MET A 711 -37.75 13.12 29.70
N VAL A 712 -38.82 13.91 29.94
CA VAL A 712 -39.27 14.30 31.28
C VAL A 712 -39.74 13.10 32.08
N ARG A 713 -40.53 12.18 31.51
CA ARG A 713 -40.94 10.93 32.17
C ARG A 713 -39.75 9.99 32.44
N ARG A 714 -38.76 9.91 31.53
CA ARG A 714 -37.50 9.18 31.77
C ARG A 714 -36.66 9.84 32.86
N TRP A 715 -36.54 11.16 32.87
CA TRP A 715 -35.82 11.92 33.89
C TRP A 715 -36.49 11.77 35.27
N LEU A 716 -37.83 11.82 35.32
CA LEU A 716 -38.59 11.58 36.54
C LEU A 716 -38.45 10.12 37.00
N LYS A 717 -38.50 9.16 36.08
CA LYS A 717 -38.24 7.74 36.37
C LYS A 717 -36.81 7.53 36.89
N GLN A 718 -35.78 8.08 36.23
CA GLN A 718 -34.39 8.04 36.68
C GLN A 718 -34.18 8.75 38.02
N ARG A 719 -34.87 9.88 38.27
CA ARG A 719 -34.86 10.55 39.57
C ARG A 719 -35.47 9.66 40.65
N ASN A 720 -36.54 8.93 40.35
CA ASN A 720 -37.19 8.00 41.28
C ASN A 720 -36.41 6.69 41.45
N GLU A 721 -35.73 6.19 40.42
CA GLU A 721 -34.81 5.03 40.46
C GLU A 721 -33.52 5.37 41.20
N ALA A 722 -32.99 6.58 41.04
CA ALA A 722 -31.91 7.11 41.86
C ALA A 722 -32.38 7.32 43.31
N ALA A 723 -33.58 7.85 43.54
CA ALA A 723 -34.14 8.01 44.89
C ALA A 723 -34.36 6.66 45.58
N THR A 724 -34.92 5.65 44.91
CA THR A 724 -35.10 4.31 45.47
C THR A 724 -33.78 3.55 45.63
N THR A 725 -32.82 3.74 44.73
CA THR A 725 -31.45 3.22 44.90
C THR A 725 -30.75 3.88 46.10
N ILE A 726 -30.86 5.20 46.27
CA ILE A 726 -30.34 5.93 47.42
C ILE A 726 -31.07 5.51 48.70
N GLN A 727 -32.40 5.39 48.70
CA GLN A 727 -33.17 4.89 49.85
C GLN A 727 -32.81 3.45 50.20
N ARG A 728 -32.58 2.57 49.21
CA ARG A 728 -32.12 1.18 49.42
C ARG A 728 -30.70 1.15 49.98
N ALA A 729 -29.80 1.97 49.45
CA ALA A 729 -28.43 2.11 49.95
C ALA A 729 -28.39 2.70 51.36
N VAL A 730 -29.22 3.71 51.65
CA VAL A 730 -29.37 4.30 52.99
C VAL A 730 -30.02 3.31 53.96
N ARG A 731 -31.06 2.57 53.57
CA ARG A 731 -31.63 1.48 54.40
C ARG A 731 -30.61 0.38 54.68
N LYS A 732 -29.83 -0.05 53.68
CA LYS A 732 -28.74 -1.04 53.83
C LYS A 732 -27.58 -0.50 54.69
N PHE A 733 -27.21 0.77 54.52
CA PHE A 733 -26.24 1.46 55.37
C PHE A 733 -26.73 1.62 56.81
N LEU A 734 -27.98 2.00 57.02
CA LEU A 734 -28.60 2.09 58.35
C LEU A 734 -28.69 0.72 59.00
N PHE A 735 -29.06 -0.34 58.27
CA PHE A 735 -29.02 -1.71 58.75
C PHE A 735 -27.60 -2.14 59.15
N TYR A 736 -26.58 -1.89 58.31
CA TYR A 736 -25.19 -2.16 58.71
C TYR A 736 -24.71 -1.26 59.85
N LYS A 737 -25.17 -0.01 59.96
CA LYS A 737 -24.86 0.90 61.08
C LYS A 737 -25.55 0.43 62.36
N GLN A 738 -26.74 -0.14 62.29
CA GLN A 738 -27.47 -0.76 63.39
C GLN A 738 -26.78 -2.07 63.82
N ARG A 739 -26.48 -2.97 62.87
CA ARG A 739 -25.74 -4.22 63.13
C ARG A 739 -24.31 -3.97 63.61
N ARG A 740 -23.64 -2.89 63.18
CA ARG A 740 -22.33 -2.47 63.69
C ARG A 740 -22.43 -1.75 65.03
N LYS A 741 -23.49 -0.98 65.30
CA LYS A 741 -23.80 -0.49 66.67
C LYS A 741 -24.02 -1.68 67.61
N LEU A 742 -24.80 -2.67 67.20
CA LEU A 742 -25.09 -3.88 67.97
C LEU A 742 -23.81 -4.71 68.18
N LYS A 743 -23.05 -5.04 67.14
CA LYS A 743 -21.78 -5.78 67.28
C LYS A 743 -20.75 -5.00 68.10
N ASN A 744 -20.61 -3.69 67.91
CA ASN A 744 -19.74 -2.87 68.76
C ASN A 744 -20.27 -2.76 70.20
N GLY A 745 -21.58 -2.80 70.41
CA GLY A 745 -22.24 -2.84 71.72
C GLY A 745 -21.96 -4.15 72.45
N ILE A 746 -22.12 -5.28 71.76
CA ILE A 746 -21.78 -6.62 72.25
C ILE A 746 -20.27 -6.72 72.54
N ILE A 747 -19.39 -6.25 71.64
CA ILE A 747 -17.95 -6.23 71.88
C ILE A 747 -17.60 -5.31 73.06
N LYS A 748 -18.23 -4.13 73.19
CA LYS A 748 -18.04 -3.26 74.35
C LYS A 748 -18.54 -3.92 75.63
N PHE A 749 -19.70 -4.58 75.61
CA PHE A 749 -20.26 -5.29 76.76
C PHE A 749 -19.34 -6.45 77.16
N GLN A 750 -18.89 -7.28 76.21
CA GLN A 750 -17.93 -8.36 76.44
C GLN A 750 -16.57 -7.84 76.95
N ALA A 751 -16.06 -6.73 76.43
CA ALA A 751 -14.81 -6.13 76.89
C ALA A 751 -14.94 -5.46 78.27
N LEU A 752 -16.07 -4.79 78.53
CA LEU A 752 -16.40 -4.21 79.84
C LEU A 752 -16.63 -5.32 80.88
N TRP A 753 -17.28 -6.43 80.51
CA TRP A 753 -17.51 -7.59 81.37
C TRP A 753 -16.24 -8.38 81.64
N ARG A 754 -15.42 -8.66 80.61
CA ARG A 754 -14.07 -9.25 80.79
C ARG A 754 -13.20 -8.36 81.69
N GLY A 755 -13.19 -7.04 81.42
CA GLY A 755 -12.48 -6.07 82.25
C GLY A 755 -13.05 -5.92 83.66
N TYR A 756 -14.36 -6.05 83.86
CA TYR A 756 -15.02 -6.02 85.17
C TYR A 756 -14.72 -7.29 85.96
N SER A 757 -14.86 -8.46 85.34
CA SER A 757 -14.53 -9.76 85.95
C SER A 757 -13.04 -9.83 86.33
N TRP A 758 -12.14 -9.40 85.45
CA TRP A 758 -10.70 -9.30 85.75
C TRP A 758 -10.43 -8.29 86.88
N ARG A 759 -11.02 -7.08 86.82
CA ARG A 759 -10.91 -6.09 87.90
C ARG A 759 -11.55 -6.53 89.21
N LYS A 760 -12.55 -7.42 89.21
CA LYS A 760 -13.19 -7.98 90.42
C LYS A 760 -12.31 -9.07 91.05
N LYS A 761 -11.60 -9.87 90.23
CA LYS A 761 -10.66 -10.89 90.71
C LYS A 761 -9.33 -10.29 91.20
N ASN A 762 -8.80 -9.27 90.52
CA ASN A 762 -7.47 -8.70 90.78
C ASN A 762 -7.53 -7.29 91.42
N ASP A 763 -8.46 -7.04 92.36
CA ASP A 763 -8.68 -5.68 92.88
C ASP A 763 -7.82 -5.33 94.11
N THR A 764 -6.61 -4.81 93.85
CA THR A 764 -5.70 -4.30 94.89
C THR A 764 -6.32 -3.13 95.68
N ALA A 765 -5.86 -2.92 96.92
CA ALA A 765 -6.27 -1.76 97.73
C ALA A 765 -6.02 -0.43 97.01
N LYS A 766 -4.87 -0.30 96.31
CA LYS A 766 -4.49 0.89 95.53
C LYS A 766 -5.46 1.14 94.35
N THR A 767 -5.92 0.10 93.67
CA THR A 767 -6.92 0.24 92.58
C THR A 767 -8.34 0.50 93.07
N LYS A 768 -8.68 0.16 94.33
CA LYS A 768 -9.93 0.58 94.99
C LYS A 768 -9.88 2.04 95.43
N ALA A 769 -8.78 2.47 96.04
CA ALA A 769 -8.57 3.85 96.49
C ALA A 769 -8.65 4.86 95.32
N LEU A 770 -7.94 4.59 94.22
CA LEU A 770 -8.01 5.42 93.00
C LEU A 770 -9.43 5.51 92.41
N ARG A 771 -10.24 4.45 92.53
CA ARG A 771 -11.61 4.42 92.03
C ARG A 771 -12.54 5.27 92.88
N ARG A 772 -12.45 5.15 94.22
CA ARG A 772 -13.15 6.02 95.17
C ARG A 772 -12.76 7.49 95.00
N SER A 773 -11.49 7.80 94.81
CA SER A 773 -11.00 9.16 94.54
C SER A 773 -11.61 9.74 93.25
N LEU A 774 -11.66 8.95 92.16
CA LEU A 774 -12.35 9.35 90.92
C LEU A 774 -13.85 9.50 91.10
N GLU A 775 -14.51 8.67 91.89
CA GLU A 775 -15.95 8.78 92.18
C GLU A 775 -16.28 10.05 93.00
N MET A 776 -15.44 10.41 93.98
CA MET A 776 -15.55 11.68 94.72
C MET A 776 -15.33 12.89 93.81
N ALA A 777 -14.24 12.91 93.03
CA ALA A 777 -13.95 13.99 92.10
C ALA A 777 -15.05 14.17 91.02
N ASN A 778 -15.75 13.10 90.63
CA ASN A 778 -16.91 13.18 89.74
C ASN A 778 -18.16 13.74 90.45
N LYS A 779 -18.38 13.44 91.74
CA LYS A 779 -19.47 14.06 92.54
C LYS A 779 -19.22 15.55 92.80
N GLU A 780 -17.97 15.95 92.98
CA GLU A 780 -17.54 17.34 93.17
C GLU A 780 -17.53 18.18 91.86
N SER A 781 -17.77 17.55 90.71
CA SER A 781 -17.72 18.19 89.39
C SER A 781 -18.94 19.08 89.07
N LYS A 782 -19.01 20.25 89.71
CA LYS A 782 -19.99 21.33 89.39
C LYS A 782 -19.96 21.75 87.91
N GLU A 783 -21.06 22.35 87.43
CA GLU A 783 -21.19 22.92 86.08
C GLU A 783 -20.11 23.99 85.78
N GLU A 784 -19.74 24.76 86.79
CA GLU A 784 -18.65 25.74 86.79
C GLU A 784 -17.28 25.11 86.45
N ASN A 785 -17.05 23.85 86.83
CA ASN A 785 -15.77 23.16 86.64
C ASN A 785 -15.50 22.73 85.18
N LYS A 786 -16.46 22.95 84.26
CA LYS A 786 -16.24 22.77 82.81
C LYS A 786 -15.24 23.80 82.29
N LEU A 787 -14.30 23.38 81.45
CA LEU A 787 -13.15 24.20 80.98
C LEU A 787 -13.56 25.61 80.50
N CYS A 788 -14.61 25.72 79.69
CA CYS A 788 -15.09 27.02 79.18
C CYS A 788 -15.62 27.93 80.31
N ASN A 789 -16.35 27.37 81.27
CA ASN A 789 -16.92 28.11 82.40
C ASN A 789 -15.81 28.56 83.36
N ARG A 790 -14.86 27.67 83.68
CA ARG A 790 -13.61 28.01 84.41
C ARG A 790 -12.81 29.11 83.72
N THR A 791 -12.77 29.11 82.38
CA THR A 791 -12.09 30.16 81.61
C THR A 791 -12.81 31.50 81.75
N ALA A 792 -14.14 31.53 81.62
CA ALA A 792 -14.93 32.75 81.75
C ALA A 792 -14.82 33.36 83.17
N VAL A 793 -14.99 32.55 84.22
CA VAL A 793 -14.86 33.01 85.62
C VAL A 793 -13.44 33.50 85.92
N ALA A 794 -12.41 32.78 85.45
CA ALA A 794 -11.03 33.21 85.69
C ALA A 794 -10.63 34.45 84.87
N ILE A 795 -11.21 34.67 83.68
CA ILE A 795 -11.06 35.94 82.94
C ILE A 795 -11.75 37.08 83.69
N ASP A 796 -13.00 36.93 84.12
CA ASP A 796 -13.70 37.94 84.94
C ASP A 796 -12.88 38.31 86.18
N TYR A 797 -12.41 37.30 86.93
CA TYR A 797 -11.65 37.53 88.16
C TYR A 797 -10.32 38.26 87.91
N LEU A 798 -9.64 37.95 86.80
CA LEU A 798 -8.38 38.58 86.41
C LEU A 798 -8.54 40.04 85.94
N LEU A 799 -9.69 40.37 85.33
CA LEU A 799 -10.02 41.73 84.88
C LEU A 799 -10.60 42.60 86.01
N LYS A 800 -11.30 41.99 86.97
CA LYS A 800 -12.12 42.66 87.98
C LYS A 800 -11.42 42.86 89.34
N TYR A 801 -10.66 41.87 89.81
CA TYR A 801 -10.06 41.94 91.15
C TYR A 801 -8.58 42.34 91.10
N LYS A 802 -8.23 43.38 91.88
CA LYS A 802 -6.84 43.85 92.03
C LYS A 802 -6.03 43.06 93.09
N HIS A 803 -6.67 42.20 93.87
CA HIS A 803 -6.00 41.49 94.99
C HIS A 803 -5.19 40.29 94.48
N ILE A 804 -3.91 40.22 94.88
CA ILE A 804 -2.94 39.25 94.37
C ILE A 804 -3.40 37.78 94.50
N SER A 805 -4.16 37.46 95.56
CA SER A 805 -4.68 36.11 95.83
C SER A 805 -5.71 35.66 94.79
N TYR A 806 -6.65 36.54 94.40
CA TYR A 806 -7.66 36.23 93.38
C TYR A 806 -7.03 36.18 91.98
N ILE A 807 -6.09 37.09 91.69
CA ILE A 807 -5.30 37.08 90.45
C ILE A 807 -4.51 35.76 90.32
N LEU A 808 -3.83 35.31 91.38
CA LEU A 808 -3.08 34.05 91.38
C LEU A 808 -3.99 32.82 91.22
N ALA A 809 -5.18 32.82 91.83
CA ALA A 809 -6.17 31.76 91.66
C ALA A 809 -6.70 31.70 90.22
N ALA A 810 -7.03 32.86 89.64
CA ALA A 810 -7.45 33.00 88.26
C ALA A 810 -6.35 32.51 87.29
N LEU A 811 -5.11 32.98 87.43
CA LEU A 811 -3.99 32.57 86.59
C LEU A 811 -3.69 31.06 86.68
N LYS A 812 -3.82 30.44 87.87
CA LYS A 812 -3.72 28.98 88.03
C LYS A 812 -4.81 28.22 87.27
N HIS A 813 -6.02 28.76 87.18
CA HIS A 813 -7.08 28.16 86.36
C HIS A 813 -6.86 28.42 84.85
N LEU A 814 -6.41 29.62 84.48
CA LEU A 814 -6.11 29.99 83.10
C LEU A 814 -4.97 29.16 82.52
N GLU A 815 -3.95 28.82 83.31
CA GLU A 815 -2.87 27.90 82.93
C GLU A 815 -3.46 26.56 82.44
N VAL A 816 -4.25 25.90 83.29
CA VAL A 816 -4.81 24.57 83.02
C VAL A 816 -5.76 24.59 81.81
N VAL A 817 -6.65 25.59 81.70
CA VAL A 817 -7.62 25.63 80.57
C VAL A 817 -6.94 26.02 79.25
N THR A 818 -5.97 26.94 79.25
CA THR A 818 -5.20 27.29 78.04
C THR A 818 -4.23 26.19 77.62
N ARG A 819 -3.79 25.31 78.53
CA ARG A 819 -2.98 24.15 78.17
C ARG A 819 -3.79 23.00 77.55
N LEU A 820 -5.06 22.87 77.94
CA LEU A 820 -5.92 21.73 77.54
C LEU A 820 -6.90 22.03 76.39
N SER A 821 -7.10 23.30 76.01
CA SER A 821 -8.15 23.67 75.04
C SER A 821 -7.74 24.84 74.11
N PRO A 822 -7.82 24.67 72.77
CA PRO A 822 -7.61 25.76 71.82
C PRO A 822 -8.70 26.83 71.91
N LEU A 823 -9.95 26.44 72.22
CA LEU A 823 -11.07 27.39 72.35
C LEU A 823 -10.87 28.31 73.55
N CYS A 824 -10.27 27.80 74.63
CA CYS A 824 -9.91 28.62 75.79
C CYS A 824 -8.81 29.63 75.46
N CYS A 825 -7.89 29.29 74.55
CA CYS A 825 -6.90 30.24 74.02
C CYS A 825 -7.55 31.31 73.12
N GLU A 826 -8.48 30.93 72.24
CA GLU A 826 -9.21 31.89 71.38
C GLU A 826 -10.06 32.87 72.21
N ASN A 827 -10.73 32.39 73.26
CA ASN A 827 -11.43 33.26 74.21
C ASN A 827 -10.44 34.21 74.93
N MET A 828 -9.34 33.69 75.45
CA MET A 828 -8.32 34.48 76.17
C MET A 828 -7.75 35.63 75.32
N ALA A 829 -7.59 35.41 74.02
CA ALA A 829 -7.14 36.43 73.07
C ALA A 829 -8.20 37.48 72.73
N GLN A 830 -9.49 37.18 72.89
CA GLN A 830 -10.60 38.09 72.58
C GLN A 830 -11.06 38.92 73.79
N SER A 831 -10.85 38.43 75.01
CA SER A 831 -11.34 39.08 76.24
C SER A 831 -10.41 40.17 76.82
N GLY A 832 -9.40 40.64 76.09
CA GLY A 832 -8.45 41.66 76.57
C GLY A 832 -7.48 41.21 77.69
N ALA A 833 -7.73 40.06 78.32
CA ALA A 833 -6.96 39.55 79.45
C ALA A 833 -5.44 39.39 79.21
N ILE A 834 -5.00 39.23 77.95
CA ILE A 834 -3.58 39.23 77.58
C ILE A 834 -2.91 40.57 77.93
N PHE A 835 -3.56 41.70 77.64
CA PHE A 835 -3.07 43.04 77.97
C PHE A 835 -2.95 43.23 79.49
N THR A 836 -3.97 42.81 80.25
CA THR A 836 -3.95 42.81 81.72
C THR A 836 -2.82 41.94 82.28
N ILE A 837 -2.50 40.80 81.66
CA ILE A 837 -1.34 39.98 82.05
C ILE A 837 -0.02 40.73 81.85
N PHE A 838 0.18 41.45 80.75
CA PHE A 838 1.39 42.26 80.56
C PHE A 838 1.49 43.42 81.56
N ILE A 839 0.37 44.06 81.94
CA ILE A 839 0.34 45.05 83.04
C ILE A 839 0.72 44.40 84.38
N LEU A 840 0.14 43.24 84.70
CA LEU A 840 0.47 42.51 85.93
C LEU A 840 1.94 42.09 85.97
N ILE A 841 2.53 41.68 84.84
CA ILE A 841 3.95 41.38 84.73
C ILE A 841 4.81 42.62 85.04
N ARG A 842 4.50 43.79 84.46
CA ARG A 842 5.24 45.05 84.70
C ARG A 842 5.18 45.49 86.16
N ASN A 843 4.04 45.28 86.81
CA ASN A 843 3.78 45.74 88.18
C ASN A 843 4.19 44.70 89.25
N CYS A 844 4.61 43.49 88.87
CA CYS A 844 5.02 42.44 89.80
C CYS A 844 6.53 42.50 90.08
N ASN A 845 6.90 42.53 91.37
CA ASN A 845 8.29 42.56 91.83
C ASN A 845 8.85 41.15 92.12
N ARG A 846 10.04 41.07 92.72
CA ARG A 846 10.72 39.81 93.05
C ARG A 846 10.16 39.06 94.29
N SER A 847 9.08 39.53 94.92
CA SER A 847 8.47 38.84 96.08
C SER A 847 7.90 37.47 95.70
N ILE A 848 7.82 36.54 96.66
CA ILE A 848 7.36 35.15 96.41
C ILE A 848 5.95 35.08 95.77
N PRO A 849 4.94 35.87 96.21
CA PRO A 849 3.63 35.88 95.55
C PRO A 849 3.69 36.43 94.11
N CYS A 850 4.46 37.50 93.87
CA CYS A 850 4.66 38.07 92.55
C CYS A 850 5.41 37.12 91.60
N MET A 851 6.40 36.37 92.10
CA MET A 851 7.08 35.33 91.32
C MET A 851 6.13 34.22 90.87
N GLU A 852 5.22 33.73 91.73
CA GLU A 852 4.21 32.75 91.31
C GLU A 852 3.22 33.37 90.29
N VAL A 853 2.78 34.63 90.50
CA VAL A 853 1.93 35.34 89.52
C VAL A 853 2.61 35.49 88.16
N ILE A 854 3.87 35.93 88.10
CA ILE A 854 4.66 36.02 86.87
C ILE A 854 4.83 34.64 86.22
N LYS A 855 5.15 33.60 86.99
CA LYS A 855 5.30 32.21 86.52
C LYS A 855 4.03 31.68 85.85
N TYR A 856 2.85 31.87 86.44
CA TYR A 856 1.59 31.47 85.81
C TYR A 856 1.21 32.38 84.63
N SER A 857 1.45 33.69 84.73
CA SER A 857 1.26 34.65 83.63
C SER A 857 2.07 34.28 82.38
N VAL A 858 3.38 34.05 82.52
CA VAL A 858 4.26 33.65 81.42
C VAL A 858 3.85 32.27 80.87
N GLN A 859 3.46 31.31 81.72
CA GLN A 859 2.95 30.02 81.26
C GLN A 859 1.66 30.16 80.43
N VAL A 860 0.73 31.04 80.84
CA VAL A 860 -0.51 31.33 80.11
C VAL A 860 -0.20 31.98 78.75
N LEU A 861 0.64 33.02 78.71
CA LEU A 861 1.08 33.64 77.46
C LEU A 861 1.80 32.64 76.54
N LEU A 862 2.63 31.75 77.09
CA LEU A 862 3.30 30.67 76.37
C LEU A 862 2.29 29.66 75.81
N ASN A 863 1.30 29.22 76.59
CA ASN A 863 0.27 28.28 76.14
C ASN A 863 -0.58 28.88 75.01
N VAL A 864 -0.99 30.14 75.13
CA VAL A 864 -1.71 30.89 74.08
C VAL A 864 -0.82 31.11 72.84
N SER A 865 0.48 31.32 73.01
CA SER A 865 1.43 31.52 71.90
C SER A 865 1.81 30.24 71.17
N LYS A 866 1.82 29.08 71.85
CA LYS A 866 1.97 27.75 71.21
C LYS A 866 0.86 27.47 70.18
N TYR A 867 -0.28 28.17 70.26
CA TYR A 867 -1.37 28.07 69.29
C TYR A 867 -1.32 29.19 68.24
N GLU A 868 -0.98 28.81 67.01
CA GLU A 868 -0.67 29.69 65.86
C GLU A 868 -1.75 30.74 65.52
N ARG A 869 -3.01 30.51 65.88
CA ARG A 869 -4.10 31.51 65.68
C ARG A 869 -4.10 32.65 66.69
N THR A 870 -3.46 32.46 67.85
CA THR A 870 -3.46 33.41 68.98
C THR A 870 -2.08 33.98 69.30
N THR A 871 -1.01 33.50 68.65
CA THR A 871 0.36 34.05 68.71
C THR A 871 0.48 35.49 68.18
N GLN A 872 -0.53 36.03 67.49
CA GLN A 872 -0.58 37.43 67.06
C GLN A 872 -1.00 38.36 68.21
N ALA A 873 -2.09 38.02 68.92
CA ALA A 873 -2.63 38.82 70.02
C ALA A 873 -1.69 38.95 71.25
N VAL A 874 -0.67 38.09 71.36
CA VAL A 874 0.40 38.20 72.38
C VAL A 874 1.54 39.13 71.93
N TYR A 875 1.76 39.28 70.62
CA TYR A 875 2.79 40.16 70.04
C TYR A 875 2.29 41.60 69.90
N GLU A 876 1.03 41.79 69.50
CA GLU A 876 0.40 43.09 69.27
C GLU A 876 0.21 43.95 70.54
N VAL A 877 0.47 43.41 71.72
CA VAL A 877 0.48 44.21 72.96
C VAL A 877 1.69 45.15 72.93
N GLU A 878 1.41 46.44 73.11
CA GLU A 878 2.41 47.50 73.19
C GLU A 878 3.54 47.16 74.18
N ASN A 879 4.80 47.33 73.76
CA ASN A 879 6.00 47.03 74.55
C ASN A 879 6.07 45.58 75.08
N SER A 880 5.38 44.62 74.45
CA SER A 880 5.39 43.19 74.82
C SER A 880 6.80 42.62 74.83
N VAL A 881 7.58 42.87 73.78
CA VAL A 881 8.97 42.43 73.62
C VAL A 881 9.84 42.91 74.78
N ASP A 882 9.93 44.23 75.01
CA ASP A 882 10.76 44.78 76.08
C ASP A 882 10.34 44.28 77.46
N THR A 883 9.04 44.12 77.70
CA THR A 883 8.54 43.53 78.96
C THR A 883 9.03 42.08 79.17
N LEU A 884 9.18 41.30 78.10
CA LEU A 884 9.78 39.96 78.18
C LEU A 884 11.31 40.03 78.35
N LEU A 885 11.99 41.03 77.77
CA LEU A 885 13.43 41.26 78.00
C LEU A 885 13.73 41.72 79.43
N ASP A 886 12.87 42.56 80.01
CA ASP A 886 12.91 42.99 81.41
C ASP A 886 12.74 41.78 82.35
N LEU A 887 11.79 40.88 82.05
CA LEU A 887 11.64 39.60 82.77
C LEU A 887 12.89 38.71 82.67
N LEU A 888 13.48 38.56 81.48
CA LEU A 888 14.73 37.78 81.31
C LEU A 888 15.91 38.38 82.07
N GLN A 889 15.99 39.71 82.11
CA GLN A 889 17.01 40.42 82.88
C GLN A 889 16.76 40.32 84.39
N MET A 890 15.50 40.33 84.83
CA MET A 890 15.11 40.20 86.24
C MET A 890 15.32 38.79 86.81
N TYR A 891 15.06 37.72 86.04
CA TYR A 891 15.10 36.32 86.51
C TYR A 891 16.33 35.52 86.05
N ARG A 892 17.44 36.19 85.73
CA ARG A 892 18.71 35.56 85.30
C ARG A 892 19.47 34.81 86.43
N GLU A 893 19.00 34.90 87.67
CA GLU A 893 19.71 34.51 88.90
C GLU A 893 18.76 33.87 89.93
N LYS A 894 19.15 32.92 90.78
CA LYS A 894 20.46 32.28 91.09
C LYS A 894 20.21 30.83 91.52
N ALA A 895 20.99 29.85 91.04
CA ALA A 895 20.71 28.42 91.25
C ALA A 895 21.31 27.84 92.57
N GLY A 896 21.24 28.60 93.67
CA GLY A 896 21.83 28.22 94.97
C GLY A 896 20.80 27.91 96.07
N ASP A 897 19.70 28.67 96.11
CA ASP A 897 18.65 28.52 97.13
C ASP A 897 17.57 27.53 96.70
N LYS A 898 16.82 26.98 97.65
CA LYS A 898 15.67 26.08 97.39
C LYS A 898 14.53 26.76 96.60
N THR A 899 14.56 28.08 96.45
CA THR A 899 13.67 28.87 95.57
C THR A 899 14.11 28.88 94.09
N SER A 900 15.32 28.40 93.77
CA SER A 900 15.93 28.33 92.43
C SER A 900 14.98 27.83 91.33
N GLU A 901 14.34 26.68 91.55
CA GLU A 901 13.50 26.00 90.56
C GLU A 901 12.35 26.88 90.03
N LYS A 902 11.86 27.80 90.87
CA LYS A 902 10.78 28.72 90.52
C LYS A 902 11.27 29.83 89.58
N GLY A 903 12.42 30.43 89.88
CA GLY A 903 13.02 31.50 89.08
C GLY A 903 13.52 31.00 87.72
N GLY A 904 14.24 29.87 87.71
CA GLY A 904 14.71 29.24 86.46
C GLY A 904 13.57 28.92 85.49
N SER A 905 12.43 28.45 86.01
CA SER A 905 11.22 28.18 85.22
C SER A 905 10.64 29.45 84.56
N ILE A 906 10.72 30.62 85.20
CA ILE A 906 10.28 31.88 84.60
C ILE A 906 11.19 32.25 83.43
N PHE A 907 12.51 32.16 83.62
CA PHE A 907 13.50 32.52 82.59
C PHE A 907 13.37 31.64 81.34
N THR A 908 13.33 30.30 81.48
CA THR A 908 13.26 29.42 80.32
C THR A 908 11.94 29.54 79.56
N LYS A 909 10.82 29.74 80.27
CA LYS A 909 9.50 29.93 79.64
C LYS A 909 9.36 31.27 78.96
N THR A 910 9.97 32.32 79.49
CA THR A 910 10.07 33.63 78.84
C THR A 910 10.91 33.55 77.56
N CYS A 911 12.05 32.82 77.58
CA CYS A 911 12.81 32.51 76.36
C CYS A 911 11.99 31.71 75.34
N CYS A 912 11.27 30.65 75.77
CA CYS A 912 10.43 29.85 74.88
C CYS A 912 9.29 30.67 74.26
N LEU A 913 8.66 31.56 75.05
CA LEU A 913 7.64 32.50 74.57
C LEU A 913 8.23 33.44 73.52
N LEU A 914 9.35 34.11 73.84
CA LEU A 914 10.01 35.05 72.93
C LEU A 914 10.44 34.39 71.60
N ALA A 915 11.01 33.19 71.65
CA ALA A 915 11.37 32.42 70.45
C ALA A 915 10.15 31.99 69.61
N ILE A 916 9.01 31.68 70.24
CA ILE A 916 7.75 31.39 69.52
C ILE A 916 7.18 32.65 68.88
N LEU A 917 7.22 33.80 69.57
CA LEU A 917 6.79 35.08 69.00
C LEU A 917 7.69 35.48 67.81
N LEU A 918 8.98 35.17 67.86
CA LEU A 918 9.98 35.44 66.81
C LEU A 918 10.08 34.38 65.70
N LYS A 919 9.22 33.37 65.71
CA LYS A 919 9.13 32.35 64.65
C LYS A 919 8.74 32.95 63.28
N ASP A 920 8.07 34.11 63.27
CA ASP A 920 7.78 34.85 62.03
C ASP A 920 8.99 35.68 61.59
N SER A 921 9.44 35.42 60.36
CA SER A 921 10.55 36.13 59.70
C SER A 921 10.42 37.66 59.68
N LYS A 922 9.19 38.21 59.67
CA LYS A 922 8.95 39.65 59.73
C LYS A 922 9.30 40.21 61.10
N ARG A 923 8.67 39.68 62.15
CA ARG A 923 8.89 40.04 63.56
C ARG A 923 10.37 39.89 63.97
N ALA A 924 11.02 38.83 63.51
CA ALA A 924 12.45 38.64 63.71
C ALA A 924 13.31 39.72 63.03
N SER A 925 12.84 40.29 61.92
CA SER A 925 13.48 41.44 61.27
C SER A 925 13.20 42.75 62.00
N ASP A 926 11.96 42.96 62.47
CA ASP A 926 11.56 44.16 63.21
C ASP A 926 12.41 44.32 64.50
N ILE A 927 12.66 43.22 65.21
CA ILE A 927 13.59 43.20 66.36
C ILE A 927 15.05 43.39 65.94
N ARG A 928 15.51 42.85 64.80
CA ARG A 928 16.88 43.08 64.30
C ARG A 928 17.14 44.55 63.93
N SER A 929 16.16 45.26 63.36
CA SER A 929 16.26 46.72 63.14
C SER A 929 16.23 47.51 64.45
N THR A 930 15.60 46.97 65.49
CA THR A 930 15.52 47.60 66.82
C THR A 930 16.80 47.33 67.61
N SER A 931 17.86 48.08 67.31
CA SER A 931 19.22 47.94 67.88
C SER A 931 19.26 47.72 69.41
N ARG A 932 18.43 48.45 70.18
CA ARG A 932 18.31 48.31 71.64
C ARG A 932 17.80 46.93 72.08
N ALA A 933 16.84 46.34 71.37
CA ALA A 933 16.31 45.02 71.71
C ALA A 933 17.31 43.90 71.35
N ALA A 934 17.91 43.96 70.16
CA ALA A 934 18.89 42.97 69.71
C ALA A 934 20.15 42.94 70.61
N SER A 935 20.68 44.11 70.98
CA SER A 935 21.85 44.22 71.87
C SER A 935 21.57 43.73 73.30
N ARG A 936 20.37 43.98 73.86
CA ARG A 936 19.93 43.39 75.12
C ARG A 936 19.92 41.86 75.07
N ILE A 937 19.42 41.25 74.00
CA ILE A 937 19.38 39.79 73.85
C ILE A 937 20.79 39.21 73.74
N HIS A 938 21.70 39.82 72.97
CA HIS A 938 23.09 39.35 72.86
C HIS A 938 23.86 39.47 74.19
N SER A 939 23.62 40.56 74.93
CA SER A 939 24.12 40.73 76.30
C SER A 939 23.61 39.63 77.23
N LEU A 940 22.30 39.39 77.27
CA LEU A 940 21.70 38.30 78.07
C LEU A 940 22.24 36.92 77.67
N TYR A 941 22.49 36.66 76.38
CA TYR A 941 23.12 35.43 75.91
C TYR A 941 24.55 35.28 76.47
N ARG A 942 25.44 36.24 76.20
CA ARG A 942 26.85 36.21 76.68
C ARG A 942 26.90 36.07 78.21
N LEU A 943 26.06 36.81 78.93
CA LEU A 943 25.94 36.81 80.39
C LEU A 943 25.31 35.54 80.99
N THR A 944 24.65 34.70 80.18
CA THR A 944 24.13 33.38 80.57
C THR A 944 25.13 32.27 80.22
N ALA A 945 25.78 32.37 79.05
CA ALA A 945 26.82 31.44 78.62
C ALA A 945 28.05 31.47 79.54
N ARG A 946 28.55 32.66 79.93
CA ARG A 946 29.64 32.81 80.91
C ARG A 946 29.30 32.14 82.24
N LYS A 947 28.05 32.26 82.69
CA LYS A 947 27.57 31.70 83.95
C LYS A 947 27.48 30.17 83.91
N HIS A 948 26.86 29.60 82.87
CA HIS A 948 26.83 28.15 82.69
C HIS A 948 28.25 27.56 82.55
N LYS A 949 29.22 28.28 81.97
CA LYS A 949 30.63 27.84 81.98
C LYS A 949 31.16 27.70 83.41
N MET A 950 31.04 28.76 84.24
CA MET A 950 31.49 28.72 85.64
C MET A 950 30.74 27.68 86.48
N ASP A 951 29.42 27.53 86.29
CA ASP A 951 28.62 26.54 87.02
C ASP A 951 29.01 25.09 86.62
N ALA A 952 29.37 24.85 85.35
CA ALA A 952 29.88 23.56 84.88
C ALA A 952 31.31 23.26 85.38
N GLU A 953 32.18 24.26 85.46
CA GLU A 953 33.51 24.15 86.08
C GLU A 953 33.39 23.86 87.59
N ARG A 954 32.38 24.45 88.24
CA ARG A 954 32.07 24.24 89.66
C ARG A 954 31.47 22.86 89.94
N THR A 955 30.63 22.31 89.05
CA THR A 955 30.14 20.92 89.20
C THR A 955 31.24 19.91 88.88
N LEU A 956 32.11 20.15 87.91
CA LEU A 956 33.32 19.34 87.68
C LEU A 956 34.21 19.28 88.94
N SER A 957 34.43 20.43 89.58
CA SER A 957 35.21 20.50 90.83
C SER A 957 34.53 19.78 92.00
N LYS A 958 33.21 19.93 92.15
CA LYS A 958 32.44 19.15 93.14
C LYS A 958 32.45 17.65 92.87
N HIS A 959 32.35 17.24 91.61
CA HIS A 959 32.47 15.83 91.25
C HIS A 959 33.85 15.29 91.58
N LYS A 960 34.95 16.00 91.28
CA LYS A 960 36.30 15.59 91.71
C LYS A 960 36.39 15.32 93.21
N MET A 961 35.74 16.12 94.06
CA MET A 961 35.69 15.86 95.52
C MET A 961 34.82 14.66 95.92
N HIS A 962 33.88 14.22 95.08
CA HIS A 962 33.05 13.03 95.31
C HIS A 962 33.53 11.77 94.55
N THR A 963 34.55 11.85 93.67
CA THR A 963 35.01 10.73 92.84
C THR A 963 35.96 9.77 93.60
N SER A 964 36.00 9.84 94.93
CA SER A 964 36.62 8.82 95.79
C SER A 964 35.73 7.57 95.97
N MET A 965 34.43 7.66 95.68
CA MET A 965 33.47 6.55 95.80
C MET A 965 32.53 6.47 94.60
N SER A 966 32.44 5.27 94.00
CA SER A 966 31.55 4.90 92.88
C SER A 966 31.87 5.51 91.51
N GLY A 967 32.41 4.68 90.61
CA GLY A 967 32.69 5.05 89.21
C GLY A 967 31.44 4.99 88.33
N SER A 968 31.00 6.13 87.80
CA SER A 968 29.94 6.20 86.78
C SER A 968 30.32 7.21 85.68
N PHE A 969 30.47 6.74 84.45
CA PHE A 969 30.86 7.58 83.31
C PHE A 969 29.68 8.43 82.81
N PHE A 970 29.79 9.75 82.98
CA PHE A 970 28.80 10.70 82.47
C PHE A 970 29.05 11.01 80.98
N VAL A 971 28.09 10.67 80.11
CA VAL A 971 28.20 10.92 78.67
C VAL A 971 27.95 12.42 78.38
N PRO A 972 28.88 13.13 77.69
CA PRO A 972 28.65 14.51 77.29
C PRO A 972 27.48 14.64 76.31
N VAL A 973 26.47 15.47 76.63
CA VAL A 973 25.33 15.70 75.74
C VAL A 973 25.77 16.58 74.56
N THR A 974 25.90 15.97 73.39
CA THR A 974 26.32 16.64 72.15
C THR A 974 25.35 17.80 71.79
N PRO A 975 25.83 19.02 71.51
CA PRO A 975 24.95 20.18 71.25
C PRO A 975 24.26 20.10 69.87
N VAL A 976 23.04 19.56 69.84
CA VAL A 976 22.25 19.33 68.62
C VAL A 976 21.68 20.64 68.02
N ARG A 977 22.46 21.32 67.18
CA ARG A 977 21.99 22.44 66.31
C ARG A 977 20.80 22.01 65.44
N THR A 978 19.58 22.43 65.77
CA THR A 978 18.36 22.10 64.99
C THR A 978 17.29 23.19 65.04
N LYS A 979 16.30 23.10 64.13
CA LYS A 979 15.14 24.01 64.02
C LYS A 979 14.10 23.78 65.14
N VAL A 980 14.53 23.91 66.40
CA VAL A 980 13.83 23.46 67.63
C VAL A 980 12.40 24.01 67.76
N VAL A 981 12.19 25.32 67.60
CA VAL A 981 10.90 26.00 67.84
C VAL A 981 9.73 25.40 67.04
N SER A 982 9.99 24.79 65.89
CA SER A 982 8.98 24.09 65.08
C SER A 982 8.35 22.85 65.75
N ARG A 983 8.97 22.35 66.83
CA ARG A 983 8.57 21.14 67.56
C ARG A 983 7.83 21.40 68.88
N ILE A 984 7.82 22.64 69.38
CA ILE A 984 7.05 23.02 70.58
C ILE A 984 5.59 23.21 70.18
N LYS A 985 4.68 22.36 70.65
CA LYS A 985 3.25 22.38 70.29
C LYS A 985 2.37 22.22 71.53
N PRO A 986 1.11 22.70 71.50
CA PRO A 986 0.19 22.59 72.62
C PRO A 986 -0.07 21.13 73.04
N ASP A 987 -0.26 20.89 74.35
CA ASP A 987 -0.39 19.56 74.95
C ASP A 987 -1.52 18.70 74.34
N TRP A 988 -2.59 19.32 73.82
CA TRP A 988 -3.68 18.60 73.12
C TRP A 988 -3.24 17.94 71.79
N VAL A 989 -2.03 18.25 71.28
CA VAL A 989 -1.46 17.65 70.08
C VAL A 989 -0.67 16.39 70.44
N LEU A 990 -1.40 15.30 70.70
CA LEU A 990 -0.85 13.99 71.08
C LEU A 990 -0.07 13.30 69.95
N ARG A 991 1.15 13.78 69.67
CA ARG A 991 2.14 13.17 68.76
C ARG A 991 3.44 12.86 69.51
N LYS A 992 4.14 11.79 69.10
CA LYS A 992 5.46 11.43 69.63
C LYS A 992 6.55 12.49 69.39
N ASP A 993 6.36 13.34 68.38
CA ASP A 993 7.34 14.34 67.96
C ASP A 993 7.22 15.70 68.68
N ASN A 994 6.33 15.83 69.69
CA ASN A 994 6.17 17.06 70.46
C ASN A 994 7.31 17.17 71.50
N MET A 995 8.01 18.31 71.51
CA MET A 995 9.09 18.55 72.48
C MET A 995 8.50 19.06 73.81
N GLN A 996 9.00 18.53 74.94
CA GLN A 996 8.70 19.09 76.27
C GLN A 996 9.37 20.46 76.44
N GLU A 997 8.93 21.24 77.44
CA GLU A 997 9.47 22.58 77.68
C GLU A 997 10.96 22.52 78.07
N ILE A 998 11.77 23.46 77.56
CA ILE A 998 13.22 23.47 77.79
C ILE A 998 13.49 23.89 79.24
N VAL A 999 14.24 23.07 79.96
CA VAL A 999 14.57 23.29 81.38
C VAL A 999 15.93 23.96 81.58
N ASP A 1000 16.87 23.82 80.63
CA ASP A 1000 18.16 24.52 80.65
C ASP A 1000 18.04 25.99 80.20
N PRO A 1001 18.43 26.97 81.04
CA PRO A 1001 18.53 28.38 80.66
C PRO A 1001 19.41 28.66 79.43
N LEU A 1002 20.53 27.94 79.26
CA LEU A 1002 21.46 28.21 78.15
C LEU A 1002 20.88 27.73 76.80
N GLN A 1003 20.32 26.52 76.76
CA GLN A 1003 19.58 26.00 75.60
C GLN A 1003 18.37 26.87 75.26
N ALA A 1004 17.64 27.35 76.29
CA ALA A 1004 16.48 28.20 76.09
C ALA A 1004 16.83 29.56 75.45
N ILE A 1005 17.91 30.23 75.89
CA ILE A 1005 18.33 31.51 75.28
C ILE A 1005 19.10 31.35 73.96
N ARG A 1006 19.82 30.23 73.75
CA ARG A 1006 20.36 29.85 72.43
C ARG A 1006 19.24 29.71 71.40
N MET A 1007 18.13 29.10 71.76
CA MET A 1007 16.97 28.98 70.87
C MET A 1007 16.40 30.34 70.43
N VAL A 1008 16.47 31.38 71.28
CA VAL A 1008 16.10 32.76 70.90
C VAL A 1008 17.08 33.33 69.86
N MET A 1009 18.39 33.18 70.10
CA MET A 1009 19.44 33.59 69.15
C MET A 1009 19.30 32.89 67.79
N ASP A 1010 19.08 31.57 67.79
CA ASP A 1010 18.83 30.77 66.58
C ASP A 1010 17.57 31.26 65.81
N THR A 1011 16.51 31.72 66.48
CA THR A 1011 15.35 32.32 65.79
C THR A 1011 15.60 33.72 65.24
N LEU A 1012 16.44 34.52 65.90
CA LEU A 1012 16.84 35.84 65.39
C LEU A 1012 17.83 35.74 64.22
N GLY A 1013 18.55 34.62 64.09
CA GLY A 1013 19.58 34.42 63.06
C GLY A 1013 20.85 35.23 63.32
N THR A 1014 21.07 35.68 64.56
CA THR A 1014 22.23 36.45 64.98
C THR A 1014 23.43 35.55 65.30
N ALA A 1015 24.63 35.96 64.90
CA ALA A 1015 25.85 35.21 65.18
C ALA A 1015 26.17 35.15 66.68
N TYR A 1016 26.85 34.07 67.09
CA TYR A 1016 27.12 33.76 68.50
C TYR A 1016 28.34 34.47 69.12
N HIS A 1017 28.94 35.42 68.40
CA HIS A 1017 30.20 36.08 68.77
C HIS A 1017 29.93 37.38 69.53
#